data_AF-A0A955W5Y2-F1
#
_entry.id   AF-A0A955W5Y2-F1
#
_cell.length_a   1.000
_cell.length_b   1.000
_cell.length_c   1.000
_cell.angle_alpha   90.00
_cell.angle_beta   90.00
_cell.angle_gamma   90.00
#
_symmetry.space_group_name_H-M   'P 1'
#
loop_
_entity.id
_entity.type
_entity.pdbx_description
1 polymer ?
#
loop_
_entity_poly.entity_id
_entity_poly.type
_entity_poly.pdbx_seq_one_letter_code
_entity_poly.pdbx_strand_id
1 'polypeptide(L)'
;HPGLVDALERQMAITEDPDLRVPIAQRVITLSREVLNTPERAVPGYVAWVTAEPAALEPLVGLAEVYGLTGQHEYQRDVLDRLVAVAHAEGPSVAYAHAIEAAKVCEEQLEDAEGAYTRLLPGMLAGHEPSHQALRTLALATGRAGTLADLYAGMAHQLGEAEGAKARWLDAAEVYADHAKDPQKALESLLRAFALDLDDSDLLDRVDAAATAQKAFPRLEQVYETLIRRAEAAEDKVALLVRHAGLLETVASRPSEALDRILRAMNLTPLDDALLERAEALAAATNRPADLLPALDRRAGTYSDPTEAVPAVLHAARYAATNVGDHEAAMRYVRKATSLAHGDGEALAQIETLVASMDDAAGGDTLRRALIAAYRETAEFAGPKGVAALLRAADLLASLGSHAEARATVEQGVRAAPLDNDAYARLVALSPASDEQAKLDKLLEELIDDALDAKIAGTLYRRRAELLVGRGQHSEAADVFQQLLTLDGHDQAARDALLASLEAAERFQDLTMAIEGDIRRNTDAAHKLQMRRRLAAVWEGPLSNRYEALDVWKQVLREAPRDEEALAAIERLERASRRPDDDDDDLLSAPIVDDFGDAVGAVGEVDSGEHDGDGTATETEADDVDAASVAEEAPEELTNPSIVLPEAEPEAADVAAEVQAEPAEETVQAVEAELGAELEAADEPALDAEPDAEPDAEAEGGVVTSAAASAESVEAPAARPPAPSVKP
;
A
#
# COMPACT_ATOMS: atom_id res chain seq x y z
N HIS A 1 -78.45 -14.41 -66.87
CA HIS A 1 -77.90 -14.16 -65.53
C HIS A 1 -78.31 -12.82 -64.93
N PRO A 2 -78.15 -11.63 -65.57
CA PRO A 2 -78.54 -10.35 -64.95
C PRO A 2 -79.99 -10.31 -64.46
N GLY A 3 -80.96 -10.57 -65.34
CA GLY A 3 -82.39 -10.64 -64.99
C GLY A 3 -82.82 -11.77 -64.03
N LEU A 4 -81.91 -12.67 -63.64
CA LEU A 4 -82.13 -13.61 -62.54
C LEU A 4 -81.73 -12.98 -61.20
N VAL A 5 -80.62 -12.23 -61.18
CA VAL A 5 -80.22 -11.43 -60.00
C VAL A 5 -81.25 -10.33 -59.76
N ASP A 6 -81.70 -9.60 -60.78
CA ASP A 6 -82.79 -8.61 -60.67
C ASP A 6 -84.10 -9.20 -60.09
N ALA A 7 -84.35 -10.50 -60.29
CA ALA A 7 -85.53 -11.20 -59.77
C ALA A 7 -85.32 -11.66 -58.33
N LEU A 8 -84.13 -12.18 -57.99
CA LEU A 8 -83.77 -12.59 -56.63
C LEU A 8 -83.65 -11.39 -55.69
N GLU A 9 -83.10 -10.25 -56.15
CA GLU A 9 -83.09 -8.97 -55.42
C GLU A 9 -84.51 -8.52 -55.03
N ARG A 10 -85.47 -8.61 -55.97
CA ARG A 10 -86.88 -8.28 -55.70
C ARG A 10 -87.55 -9.27 -54.76
N GLN A 11 -87.23 -10.56 -54.88
CA GLN A 11 -87.73 -11.59 -53.97
C GLN A 11 -87.21 -11.38 -52.54
N MET A 12 -85.91 -11.09 -52.40
CA MET A 12 -85.24 -10.75 -51.15
C MET A 12 -85.82 -9.49 -50.49
N ALA A 13 -86.16 -8.47 -51.28
CA ALA A 13 -86.80 -7.24 -50.80
C ALA A 13 -88.25 -7.43 -50.31
N ILE A 14 -88.93 -8.51 -50.71
CA ILE A 14 -90.31 -8.87 -50.29
C ILE A 14 -90.28 -9.92 -49.16
N THR A 15 -89.14 -10.56 -48.90
CA THR A 15 -89.00 -11.60 -47.86
C THR A 15 -88.63 -10.97 -46.52
N GLU A 16 -89.60 -10.90 -45.61
CA GLU A 16 -89.43 -10.39 -44.24
C GLU A 16 -88.80 -11.42 -43.28
N ASP A 17 -88.94 -12.71 -43.58
CA ASP A 17 -88.41 -13.84 -42.80
C ASP A 17 -86.89 -14.00 -42.99
N PRO A 18 -86.04 -13.87 -41.94
CA PRO A 18 -84.59 -13.93 -42.06
C PRO A 18 -84.08 -15.29 -42.56
N ASP A 19 -84.65 -16.40 -42.07
CA ASP A 19 -84.20 -17.77 -42.37
C ASP A 19 -84.39 -18.10 -43.86
N LEU A 20 -85.43 -17.53 -44.48
CA LEU A 20 -85.70 -17.65 -45.91
C LEU A 20 -84.93 -16.62 -46.75
N ARG A 21 -84.44 -15.54 -46.14
CA ARG A 21 -83.75 -14.43 -46.81
C ARG A 21 -82.26 -14.71 -47.01
N VAL A 22 -81.58 -15.36 -46.05
CA VAL A 22 -80.14 -15.69 -46.14
C VAL A 22 -79.81 -16.57 -47.35
N PRO A 23 -80.51 -17.69 -47.66
CA PRO A 23 -80.21 -18.50 -48.83
C PRO A 23 -80.47 -17.78 -50.18
N ILE A 24 -81.35 -16.78 -50.19
CA ILE A 24 -81.58 -15.92 -51.36
C ILE A 24 -80.43 -14.91 -51.50
N ALA A 25 -80.01 -14.30 -50.40
CA ALA A 25 -78.89 -13.36 -50.34
C ALA A 25 -77.57 -14.01 -50.78
N GLN A 26 -77.22 -15.18 -50.23
CA GLN A 26 -76.07 -15.99 -50.66
C GLN A 26 -76.10 -16.22 -52.18
N ARG A 27 -77.25 -16.63 -52.73
CA ARG A 27 -77.39 -16.90 -54.16
C ARG A 27 -77.31 -15.66 -55.04
N VAL A 28 -77.66 -14.48 -54.53
CA VAL A 28 -77.38 -13.17 -55.17
C VAL A 28 -75.88 -12.90 -55.18
N ILE A 29 -75.19 -13.07 -54.04
CA ILE A 29 -73.75 -12.85 -53.90
C ILE A 29 -72.95 -13.73 -54.86
N THR A 30 -73.16 -15.05 -54.87
CA THR A 30 -72.46 -16.00 -55.75
C THR A 30 -72.65 -15.64 -57.22
N LEU A 31 -73.88 -15.33 -57.64
CA LEU A 31 -74.16 -14.97 -59.04
C LEU A 31 -73.53 -13.62 -59.43
N SER A 32 -73.50 -12.63 -58.53
CA SER A 32 -72.89 -11.32 -58.78
C SER A 32 -71.35 -11.38 -58.81
N ARG A 33 -70.71 -12.13 -57.89
CA ARG A 33 -69.25 -12.34 -57.87
C ARG A 33 -68.78 -13.22 -59.02
N GLU A 34 -69.23 -14.47 -59.09
CA GLU A 34 -68.64 -15.49 -59.96
C GLU A 34 -69.13 -15.42 -61.42
N VAL A 35 -70.43 -15.20 -61.62
CA VAL A 35 -71.09 -15.38 -62.93
C VAL A 35 -71.26 -14.06 -63.68
N LEU A 36 -71.41 -12.94 -62.98
CA LEU A 36 -71.53 -11.61 -63.55
C LEU A 36 -70.25 -10.76 -63.44
N ASN A 37 -69.26 -11.19 -62.64
CA ASN A 37 -68.02 -10.45 -62.36
C ASN A 37 -68.26 -8.96 -62.05
N THR A 38 -69.32 -8.66 -61.29
CA THR A 38 -69.74 -7.30 -60.93
C THR A 38 -69.96 -7.25 -59.41
N PRO A 39 -68.87 -7.16 -58.62
CA PRO A 39 -68.91 -7.31 -57.15
C PRO A 39 -69.85 -6.30 -56.49
N GLU A 40 -69.98 -5.09 -57.05
CA GLU A 40 -70.92 -4.05 -56.60
C GLU A 40 -72.36 -4.55 -56.45
N ARG A 41 -72.80 -5.47 -57.35
CA ARG A 41 -74.13 -6.09 -57.30
C ARG A 41 -74.30 -7.14 -56.19
N ALA A 42 -73.26 -7.46 -55.43
CA ALA A 42 -73.36 -8.30 -54.24
C ALA A 42 -73.74 -7.49 -52.98
N VAL A 43 -73.53 -6.17 -52.95
CA VAL A 43 -73.77 -5.32 -51.75
C VAL A 43 -75.19 -5.48 -51.19
N PRO A 44 -76.29 -5.44 -51.98
CA PRO A 44 -77.63 -5.63 -51.43
C PRO A 44 -77.85 -7.02 -50.82
N GLY A 45 -77.18 -8.05 -51.37
CA GLY A 45 -77.20 -9.41 -50.83
C GLY A 45 -76.47 -9.50 -49.50
N TYR A 46 -75.23 -9.00 -49.44
CA TYR A 46 -74.47 -8.96 -48.19
C TYR A 46 -75.20 -8.17 -47.09
N VAL A 47 -75.71 -6.97 -47.38
CA VAL A 47 -76.47 -6.18 -46.41
C VAL A 47 -77.73 -6.91 -45.95
N ALA A 48 -78.41 -7.65 -46.84
CA ALA A 48 -79.54 -8.49 -46.46
C ALA A 48 -79.17 -9.70 -45.58
N TRP A 49 -77.95 -10.25 -45.72
CA TRP A 49 -77.42 -11.31 -44.86
C TRP A 49 -76.98 -10.74 -43.50
N VAL A 50 -76.19 -9.66 -43.48
CA VAL A 50 -75.72 -8.95 -42.26
C VAL A 50 -76.87 -8.33 -41.43
N THR A 51 -78.07 -8.18 -42.00
CA THR A 51 -79.29 -7.78 -41.26
C THR A 51 -80.12 -8.96 -40.75
N ALA A 52 -80.01 -10.15 -41.35
CA ALA A 52 -80.63 -11.38 -40.87
C ALA A 52 -79.78 -12.08 -39.80
N GLU A 53 -78.45 -12.12 -39.99
CA GLU A 53 -77.47 -12.74 -39.10
C GLU A 53 -76.43 -11.69 -38.67
N PRO A 54 -76.69 -10.88 -37.63
CA PRO A 54 -75.84 -9.73 -37.29
C PRO A 54 -74.40 -10.06 -36.88
N ALA A 55 -74.13 -11.31 -36.54
CA ALA A 55 -72.87 -11.84 -36.01
C ALA A 55 -72.18 -12.86 -36.95
N ALA A 56 -72.62 -13.01 -38.21
CA ALA A 56 -71.94 -13.86 -39.18
C ALA A 56 -70.72 -13.14 -39.78
N LEU A 57 -69.52 -13.74 -39.68
CA LEU A 57 -68.28 -13.14 -40.21
C LEU A 57 -68.18 -13.20 -41.73
N GLU A 58 -68.55 -14.33 -42.36
CA GLU A 58 -68.47 -14.51 -43.83
C GLU A 58 -69.10 -13.36 -44.64
N PRO A 59 -70.33 -12.88 -44.36
CA PRO A 59 -70.89 -11.76 -45.08
C PRO A 59 -70.30 -10.38 -44.69
N LEU A 60 -69.64 -10.25 -43.54
CA LEU A 60 -68.92 -9.02 -43.17
C LEU A 60 -67.58 -8.93 -43.91
N VAL A 61 -66.80 -10.02 -43.94
CA VAL A 61 -65.56 -10.15 -44.75
C VAL A 61 -65.88 -9.85 -46.22
N GLY A 62 -66.86 -10.57 -46.79
CA GLY A 62 -67.23 -10.43 -48.19
C GLY A 62 -67.80 -9.05 -48.56
N LEU A 63 -68.37 -8.31 -47.60
CA LEU A 63 -68.84 -6.94 -47.79
C LEU A 63 -67.68 -5.92 -47.73
N ALA A 64 -66.73 -6.10 -46.81
CA ALA A 64 -65.52 -5.28 -46.72
C ALA A 64 -64.67 -5.39 -48.00
N GLU A 65 -64.50 -6.59 -48.55
CA GLU A 65 -63.87 -6.82 -49.86
C GLU A 65 -64.51 -5.97 -50.97
N VAL A 66 -65.85 -5.97 -51.05
CA VAL A 66 -66.59 -5.27 -52.11
C VAL A 66 -66.55 -3.74 -51.92
N TYR A 67 -66.59 -3.23 -50.69
CA TYR A 67 -66.43 -1.79 -50.45
C TYR A 67 -65.01 -1.32 -50.78
N GLY A 68 -63.97 -2.12 -50.49
CA GLY A 68 -62.60 -1.84 -50.92
C GLY A 68 -62.45 -1.82 -52.44
N LEU A 69 -62.99 -2.82 -53.15
CA LEU A 69 -62.98 -2.88 -54.61
C LEU A 69 -63.78 -1.77 -55.31
N THR A 70 -64.71 -1.10 -54.61
CA THR A 70 -65.53 -0.01 -55.15
C THR A 70 -65.12 1.38 -54.67
N GLY A 71 -63.99 1.51 -53.97
CA GLY A 71 -63.48 2.79 -53.47
C GLY A 71 -64.31 3.41 -52.33
N GLN A 72 -65.17 2.62 -51.69
CA GLN A 72 -66.12 3.08 -50.66
C GLN A 72 -65.52 2.93 -49.26
N HIS A 73 -64.36 3.54 -49.04
CA HIS A 73 -63.49 3.27 -47.90
C HIS A 73 -64.09 3.65 -46.53
N GLU A 74 -65.00 4.63 -46.46
CA GLU A 74 -65.77 4.91 -45.23
C GLU A 74 -66.65 3.72 -44.82
N TYR A 75 -67.42 3.17 -45.77
CA TYR A 75 -68.25 1.98 -45.53
C TYR A 75 -67.41 0.71 -45.33
N GLN A 76 -66.24 0.62 -45.97
CA GLN A 76 -65.27 -0.45 -45.73
C GLN A 76 -64.79 -0.44 -44.28
N ARG A 77 -64.36 0.72 -43.76
CA ARG A 77 -63.96 0.92 -42.36
C ARG A 77 -65.08 0.53 -41.40
N ASP A 78 -66.29 1.05 -41.61
CA ASP A 78 -67.41 0.82 -40.68
C ASP A 78 -67.86 -0.65 -40.66
N VAL A 79 -67.71 -1.37 -41.77
CA VAL A 79 -67.92 -2.83 -41.83
C VAL A 79 -66.79 -3.58 -41.13
N LEU A 80 -65.53 -3.18 -41.31
CA LEU A 80 -64.39 -3.78 -40.61
C LEU A 80 -64.45 -3.54 -39.09
N ASP A 81 -64.83 -2.36 -38.62
CA ASP A 81 -65.03 -2.08 -37.19
C ASP A 81 -66.11 -2.97 -36.58
N ARG A 82 -67.20 -3.20 -37.32
CA ARG A 82 -68.24 -4.16 -36.91
C ARG A 82 -67.73 -5.60 -36.95
N LEU A 83 -66.89 -5.95 -37.91
CA LEU A 83 -66.25 -7.26 -38.02
C LEU A 83 -65.34 -7.50 -36.79
N VAL A 84 -64.49 -6.53 -36.42
CA VAL A 84 -63.70 -6.55 -35.18
C VAL A 84 -64.59 -6.79 -33.96
N ALA A 85 -65.70 -6.06 -33.82
CA ALA A 85 -66.61 -6.21 -32.68
C ALA A 85 -67.25 -7.62 -32.59
N VAL A 86 -67.50 -8.28 -33.72
CA VAL A 86 -68.05 -9.65 -33.77
C VAL A 86 -66.96 -10.71 -33.58
N ALA A 87 -65.79 -10.54 -34.21
CA ALA A 87 -64.69 -11.51 -34.19
C ALA A 87 -64.07 -11.73 -32.80
N HIS A 88 -64.29 -10.81 -31.83
CA HIS A 88 -63.94 -11.04 -30.43
C HIS A 88 -64.58 -12.31 -29.84
N ALA A 89 -65.70 -12.78 -30.38
CA ALA A 89 -66.36 -14.02 -29.97
C ALA A 89 -65.68 -15.29 -30.52
N GLU A 90 -64.90 -15.20 -31.59
CA GLU A 90 -64.09 -16.32 -32.13
C GLU A 90 -62.66 -16.29 -31.55
N GLY A 91 -62.09 -15.10 -31.34
CA GLY A 91 -60.85 -14.93 -30.58
C GLY A 91 -60.27 -13.52 -30.70
N PRO A 92 -59.67 -12.95 -29.62
CA PRO A 92 -59.10 -11.60 -29.65
C PRO A 92 -58.08 -11.37 -30.77
N SER A 93 -57.21 -12.34 -31.07
CA SER A 93 -56.23 -12.22 -32.17
C SER A 93 -56.88 -12.10 -33.56
N VAL A 94 -58.01 -12.77 -33.80
CA VAL A 94 -58.79 -12.63 -35.05
C VAL A 94 -59.37 -11.22 -35.14
N ALA A 95 -59.95 -10.72 -34.04
CA ALA A 95 -60.43 -9.34 -33.97
C ALA A 95 -59.31 -8.31 -34.19
N TYR A 96 -58.13 -8.51 -33.60
CA TYR A 96 -56.98 -7.61 -33.78
C TYR A 96 -56.37 -7.69 -35.18
N ALA A 97 -56.44 -8.83 -35.88
CA ALA A 97 -56.06 -8.93 -37.29
C ALA A 97 -56.95 -8.02 -38.15
N HIS A 98 -58.28 -8.09 -37.98
CA HIS A 98 -59.21 -7.20 -38.69
C HIS A 98 -59.11 -5.73 -38.24
N ALA A 99 -58.66 -5.45 -37.01
CA ALA A 99 -58.38 -4.10 -36.55
C ALA A 99 -57.15 -3.50 -37.27
N ILE A 100 -56.15 -4.32 -37.61
CA ILE A 100 -55.02 -3.91 -38.47
C ILE A 100 -55.49 -3.63 -39.89
N GLU A 101 -56.42 -4.41 -40.44
CA GLU A 101 -57.02 -4.14 -41.75
C GLU A 101 -57.83 -2.83 -41.75
N ALA A 102 -58.66 -2.60 -40.73
CA ALA A 102 -59.38 -1.35 -40.54
C ALA A 102 -58.43 -0.15 -40.43
N ALA A 103 -57.34 -0.28 -39.68
CA ALA A 103 -56.35 0.77 -39.51
C ALA A 103 -55.60 1.09 -40.82
N LYS A 104 -55.25 0.09 -41.64
CA LYS A 104 -54.66 0.31 -42.98
C LYS A 104 -55.59 1.05 -43.92
N VAL A 105 -56.89 0.74 -43.91
CA VAL A 105 -57.89 1.49 -44.70
C VAL A 105 -57.99 2.93 -44.21
N CYS A 106 -57.93 3.19 -42.90
CA CYS A 106 -57.87 4.54 -42.36
C CYS A 106 -56.60 5.29 -42.79
N GLU A 107 -55.42 4.68 -42.66
CA GLU A 107 -54.12 5.28 -43.00
C GLU A 107 -53.98 5.55 -44.51
N GLU A 108 -54.13 4.52 -45.35
CA GLU A 108 -53.80 4.60 -46.78
C GLU A 108 -54.88 5.27 -47.63
N GLN A 109 -56.17 5.12 -47.26
CA GLN A 109 -57.30 5.44 -48.15
C GLN A 109 -58.22 6.55 -47.61
N LEU A 110 -58.16 6.86 -46.30
CA LEU A 110 -58.92 7.95 -45.67
C LEU A 110 -58.03 9.07 -45.12
N GLU A 111 -56.70 8.92 -45.17
CA GLU A 111 -55.69 9.82 -44.58
C GLU A 111 -55.89 10.04 -43.05
N ASP A 112 -56.64 9.14 -42.38
CA ASP A 112 -57.06 9.22 -40.98
C ASP A 112 -56.10 8.47 -40.05
N ALA A 113 -54.95 9.09 -39.78
CA ALA A 113 -53.96 8.59 -38.84
C ALA A 113 -54.48 8.41 -37.40
N GLU A 114 -55.50 9.19 -36.98
CA GLU A 114 -56.03 9.12 -35.61
C GLU A 114 -56.99 7.95 -35.45
N GLY A 115 -57.86 7.73 -36.45
CA GLY A 115 -58.70 6.56 -36.56
C GLY A 115 -57.89 5.27 -36.73
N ALA A 116 -56.78 5.31 -37.46
CA ALA A 116 -55.86 4.17 -37.57
C ALA A 116 -55.22 3.84 -36.20
N TYR A 117 -54.66 4.84 -35.53
CA TYR A 117 -53.98 4.68 -34.23
C TYR A 117 -54.94 4.15 -33.16
N THR A 118 -56.14 4.73 -33.07
CA THR A 118 -57.18 4.35 -32.09
C THR A 118 -57.63 2.89 -32.24
N ARG A 119 -57.63 2.34 -33.46
CA ARG A 119 -58.03 0.93 -33.73
C ARG A 119 -56.93 -0.08 -33.39
N LEU A 120 -55.67 0.34 -33.44
CA LEU A 120 -54.51 -0.52 -33.13
C LEU A 120 -54.20 -0.58 -31.62
N LEU A 121 -54.50 0.47 -30.86
CA LEU A 121 -54.24 0.56 -29.41
C LEU A 121 -54.73 -0.66 -28.60
N PRO A 122 -55.97 -1.16 -28.75
CA PRO A 122 -56.45 -2.28 -27.92
C PRO A 122 -55.66 -3.58 -28.14
N GLY A 123 -55.26 -3.85 -29.38
CA GLY A 123 -54.45 -5.03 -29.71
C GLY A 123 -53.04 -4.95 -29.13
N MET A 124 -52.41 -3.77 -29.20
CA MET A 124 -51.09 -3.57 -28.59
C MET A 124 -51.15 -3.67 -27.05
N LEU A 125 -52.16 -3.08 -26.41
CA LEU A 125 -52.35 -3.19 -24.96
C LEU A 125 -52.62 -4.63 -24.51
N ALA A 126 -53.28 -5.44 -25.34
CA ALA A 126 -53.46 -6.88 -25.15
C ALA A 126 -52.24 -7.74 -25.54
N GLY A 127 -51.08 -7.14 -25.86
CA GLY A 127 -49.85 -7.86 -26.20
C GLY A 127 -49.84 -8.53 -27.58
N HIS A 128 -50.77 -8.18 -28.49
CA HIS A 128 -50.81 -8.76 -29.83
C HIS A 128 -49.71 -8.17 -30.72
N GLU A 129 -48.62 -8.92 -30.87
CA GLU A 129 -47.40 -8.47 -31.57
C GLU A 129 -47.64 -7.91 -33.00
N PRO A 130 -48.51 -8.47 -33.86
CA PRO A 130 -48.85 -7.85 -35.14
C PRO A 130 -49.47 -6.45 -35.02
N SER A 131 -50.24 -6.19 -33.95
CA SER A 131 -50.82 -4.86 -33.67
C SER A 131 -49.79 -3.91 -33.09
N HIS A 132 -48.85 -4.41 -32.28
CA HIS A 132 -47.70 -3.66 -31.78
C HIS A 132 -46.79 -3.19 -32.94
N GLN A 133 -46.44 -4.09 -33.87
CA GLN A 133 -45.67 -3.75 -35.06
C GLN A 133 -46.42 -2.74 -35.96
N ALA A 134 -47.71 -2.93 -36.20
CA ALA A 134 -48.52 -2.01 -37.00
C ALA A 134 -48.64 -0.61 -36.36
N LEU A 135 -48.82 -0.53 -35.03
CA LEU A 135 -48.86 0.75 -34.31
C LEU A 135 -47.49 1.44 -34.37
N ARG A 136 -46.40 0.68 -34.20
CA ARG A 136 -45.02 1.18 -34.31
C ARG A 136 -44.76 1.75 -35.71
N THR A 137 -45.13 1.06 -36.79
CA THR A 137 -44.95 1.59 -38.16
C THR A 137 -45.78 2.84 -38.42
N LEU A 138 -47.07 2.84 -38.04
CA LEU A 138 -47.97 3.99 -38.21
C LEU A 138 -47.47 5.22 -37.43
N ALA A 139 -47.12 5.04 -36.16
CA ALA A 139 -46.70 6.15 -35.31
C ALA A 139 -45.37 6.77 -35.77
N LEU A 140 -44.44 5.97 -36.29
CA LEU A 140 -43.19 6.47 -36.86
C LEU A 140 -43.40 7.16 -38.22
N ALA A 141 -44.24 6.61 -39.10
CA ALA A 141 -44.57 7.21 -40.39
C ALA A 141 -45.30 8.57 -40.24
N THR A 142 -46.18 8.69 -39.24
CA THR A 142 -47.00 9.89 -38.98
C THR A 142 -46.33 10.91 -38.04
N GLY A 143 -45.07 10.69 -37.64
CA GLY A 143 -44.32 11.59 -36.75
C GLY A 143 -44.76 11.58 -35.27
N ARG A 144 -45.58 10.61 -34.87
CA ARG A 144 -46.14 10.42 -33.53
C ARG A 144 -45.22 9.59 -32.60
N ALA A 145 -43.91 9.68 -32.81
CA ALA A 145 -42.90 8.93 -32.05
C ALA A 145 -42.98 9.22 -30.53
N GLY A 146 -43.15 10.49 -30.14
CA GLY A 146 -43.26 10.87 -28.73
C GLY A 146 -44.40 10.16 -28.00
N THR A 147 -45.61 10.14 -28.60
CA THR A 147 -46.77 9.47 -27.99
C THR A 147 -46.67 7.95 -27.98
N LEU A 148 -45.92 7.34 -28.91
CA LEU A 148 -45.59 5.91 -28.86
C LEU A 148 -44.65 5.60 -27.70
N ALA A 149 -43.62 6.43 -27.48
CA ALA A 149 -42.68 6.25 -26.39
C ALA A 149 -43.31 6.54 -25.01
N ASP A 150 -44.15 7.58 -24.89
CA ASP A 150 -44.96 7.86 -23.70
C ASP A 150 -45.90 6.68 -23.37
N LEU A 151 -46.44 6.02 -24.39
CA LEU A 151 -47.28 4.83 -24.26
C LEU A 151 -46.48 3.60 -23.79
N TYR A 152 -45.30 3.34 -24.36
CA TYR A 152 -44.41 2.26 -23.90
C TYR A 152 -43.94 2.47 -22.45
N ALA A 153 -43.58 3.70 -22.08
CA ALA A 153 -43.26 4.07 -20.69
C ALA A 153 -44.46 3.83 -19.75
N GLY A 154 -45.67 4.21 -20.18
CA GLY A 154 -46.90 3.94 -19.43
C GLY A 154 -47.18 2.44 -19.25
N MET A 155 -46.98 1.62 -20.29
CA MET A 155 -47.10 0.15 -20.18
C MET A 155 -46.03 -0.44 -19.27
N ALA A 156 -44.80 0.06 -19.32
CA ALA A 156 -43.71 -0.40 -18.46
C ALA A 156 -43.98 -0.07 -16.98
N HIS A 157 -44.50 1.11 -16.70
CA HIS A 157 -44.93 1.52 -15.35
C HIS A 157 -46.12 0.69 -14.84
N GLN A 158 -47.08 0.33 -15.71
CA GLN A 158 -48.19 -0.58 -15.35
C GLN A 158 -47.75 -2.02 -15.07
N LEU A 159 -46.64 -2.47 -15.64
CA LEU A 159 -46.05 -3.79 -15.38
C LEU A 159 -45.21 -3.81 -14.09
N GLY A 160 -44.68 -2.66 -13.64
CA GLY A 160 -43.84 -2.58 -12.44
C GLY A 160 -42.57 -3.43 -12.59
N GLU A 161 -42.44 -4.45 -11.75
CA GLU A 161 -41.33 -5.43 -11.77
C GLU A 161 -41.66 -6.70 -12.59
N ALA A 162 -42.85 -6.80 -13.20
CA ALA A 162 -43.27 -7.99 -13.94
C ALA A 162 -42.46 -8.24 -15.24
N GLU A 163 -42.46 -9.50 -15.69
CA GLU A 163 -41.77 -9.92 -16.91
C GLU A 163 -42.17 -9.04 -18.12
N GLY A 164 -41.16 -8.48 -18.80
CA GLY A 164 -41.35 -7.59 -19.94
C GLY A 164 -41.35 -6.09 -19.61
N ALA A 165 -41.41 -5.66 -18.34
CA ALA A 165 -41.30 -4.25 -17.96
C ALA A 165 -39.99 -3.62 -18.46
N LYS A 166 -38.85 -4.32 -18.23
CA LYS A 166 -37.52 -3.93 -18.74
C LYS A 166 -37.53 -3.75 -20.26
N ALA A 167 -38.13 -4.67 -21.02
CA ALA A 167 -38.20 -4.57 -22.48
C ALA A 167 -38.96 -3.32 -22.94
N ARG A 168 -40.11 -3.02 -22.31
CA ARG A 168 -40.94 -1.84 -22.66
C ARG A 168 -40.24 -0.52 -22.32
N TRP A 169 -39.45 -0.45 -21.25
CA TRP A 169 -38.58 0.71 -20.99
C TRP A 169 -37.47 0.86 -22.05
N LEU A 170 -36.93 -0.24 -22.59
CA LEU A 170 -35.95 -0.19 -23.69
C LEU A 170 -36.60 0.22 -25.03
N ASP A 171 -37.80 -0.26 -25.34
CA ASP A 171 -38.60 0.18 -26.50
C ASP A 171 -38.89 1.69 -26.41
N ALA A 172 -39.28 2.18 -25.23
CA ALA A 172 -39.49 3.61 -24.98
C ALA A 172 -38.19 4.41 -25.21
N ALA A 173 -37.07 3.95 -24.64
CA ALA A 173 -35.76 4.60 -24.78
C ALA A 173 -35.30 4.72 -26.25
N GLU A 174 -35.47 3.66 -27.05
CA GLU A 174 -35.12 3.63 -28.47
C GLU A 174 -35.95 4.66 -29.26
N VAL A 175 -37.28 4.66 -29.07
CA VAL A 175 -38.18 5.59 -29.78
C VAL A 175 -37.95 7.04 -29.32
N TYR A 176 -37.66 7.29 -28.04
CA TYR A 176 -37.30 8.63 -27.57
C TYR A 176 -35.99 9.14 -28.21
N ALA A 177 -34.96 8.30 -28.28
CA ALA A 177 -33.64 8.67 -28.80
C ALA A 177 -33.67 8.93 -30.32
N ASP A 178 -34.08 7.93 -31.11
CA ASP A 178 -33.88 7.95 -32.57
C ASP A 178 -34.99 8.72 -33.31
N HIS A 179 -36.22 8.68 -32.77
CA HIS A 179 -37.41 9.13 -33.49
C HIS A 179 -38.05 10.39 -32.89
N ALA A 180 -38.31 10.43 -31.57
CA ALA A 180 -38.83 11.62 -30.92
C ALA A 180 -37.75 12.71 -30.73
N LYS A 181 -36.47 12.30 -30.66
CA LYS A 181 -35.30 13.16 -30.42
C LYS A 181 -35.36 13.89 -29.08
N ASP A 182 -35.91 13.20 -28.09
CA ASP A 182 -35.95 13.61 -26.69
C ASP A 182 -34.93 12.74 -25.90
N PRO A 183 -33.66 13.16 -25.84
CA PRO A 183 -32.64 12.35 -25.17
C PRO A 183 -32.85 12.32 -23.64
N GLN A 184 -33.58 13.29 -23.07
CA GLN A 184 -33.82 13.35 -21.62
C GLN A 184 -34.77 12.22 -21.21
N LYS A 185 -35.91 12.09 -21.88
CA LYS A 185 -36.82 10.94 -21.69
C LYS A 185 -36.18 9.61 -22.10
N ALA A 186 -35.30 9.60 -23.11
CA ALA A 186 -34.57 8.39 -23.48
C ALA A 186 -33.66 7.90 -22.33
N LEU A 187 -32.90 8.79 -21.70
CA LEU A 187 -32.06 8.47 -20.55
C LEU A 187 -32.89 8.07 -19.34
N GLU A 188 -34.00 8.76 -19.05
CA GLU A 188 -34.90 8.36 -17.95
C GLU A 188 -35.48 6.96 -18.17
N SER A 189 -35.83 6.62 -19.41
CA SER A 189 -36.29 5.28 -19.78
C SER A 189 -35.20 4.22 -19.63
N LEU A 190 -33.95 4.51 -20.04
CA LEU A 190 -32.80 3.62 -19.80
C LEU A 190 -32.51 3.44 -18.30
N LEU A 191 -32.63 4.50 -17.50
CA LEU A 191 -32.42 4.43 -16.05
C LEU A 191 -33.51 3.62 -15.35
N ARG A 192 -34.78 3.73 -15.77
CA ARG A 192 -35.87 2.86 -15.26
C ARG A 192 -35.74 1.43 -15.76
N ALA A 193 -35.24 1.18 -16.98
CA ALA A 193 -34.90 -0.18 -17.44
C ALA A 193 -33.76 -0.80 -16.59
N PHE A 194 -32.74 -0.01 -16.25
CA PHE A 194 -31.60 -0.45 -15.45
C PHE A 194 -31.94 -0.67 -13.98
N ALA A 195 -32.87 0.12 -13.42
CA ALA A 195 -33.35 -0.08 -12.05
C ALA A 195 -33.98 -1.47 -11.80
N LEU A 196 -34.48 -2.13 -12.86
CA LEU A 196 -35.04 -3.48 -12.82
C LEU A 196 -33.97 -4.59 -12.93
N ASP A 197 -32.75 -4.26 -13.35
CA ASP A 197 -31.65 -5.21 -13.56
C ASP A 197 -30.31 -4.45 -13.55
N LEU A 198 -29.76 -4.29 -12.34
CA LEU A 198 -28.58 -3.46 -12.06
C LEU A 198 -27.25 -4.16 -12.41
N ASP A 199 -27.29 -5.47 -12.69
CA ASP A 199 -26.11 -6.27 -13.02
C ASP A 199 -25.86 -6.30 -14.55
N ASP A 200 -26.77 -5.75 -15.35
CA ASP A 200 -26.66 -5.63 -16.81
C ASP A 200 -25.59 -4.61 -17.24
N SER A 201 -24.39 -5.11 -17.52
CA SER A 201 -23.26 -4.33 -18.02
C SER A 201 -23.54 -3.60 -19.33
N ASP A 202 -24.29 -4.22 -20.24
CA ASP A 202 -24.55 -3.70 -21.58
C ASP A 202 -25.57 -2.56 -21.52
N LEU A 203 -26.49 -2.61 -20.55
CA LEU A 203 -27.40 -1.52 -20.24
C LEU A 203 -26.69 -0.39 -19.48
N LEU A 204 -25.72 -0.68 -18.59
CA LEU A 204 -24.88 0.35 -17.98
C LEU A 204 -24.01 1.07 -19.03
N ASP A 205 -23.47 0.37 -20.03
CA ASP A 205 -22.78 0.95 -21.19
C ASP A 205 -23.69 1.93 -21.96
N ARG A 206 -24.97 1.57 -22.15
CA ARG A 206 -25.98 2.46 -22.77
C ARG A 206 -26.31 3.67 -21.90
N VAL A 207 -26.44 3.49 -20.59
CA VAL A 207 -26.67 4.59 -19.63
C VAL A 207 -25.50 5.56 -19.61
N ASP A 208 -24.26 5.06 -19.54
CA ASP A 208 -23.04 5.87 -19.59
C ASP A 208 -22.99 6.72 -20.87
N ALA A 209 -23.27 6.12 -22.02
CA ALA A 209 -23.28 6.80 -23.31
C ALA A 209 -24.39 7.87 -23.42
N ALA A 210 -25.61 7.54 -22.96
CA ALA A 210 -26.75 8.46 -23.00
C ALA A 210 -26.60 9.63 -22.03
N ALA A 211 -26.05 9.39 -20.83
CA ALA A 211 -25.74 10.44 -19.85
C ALA A 211 -24.56 11.31 -20.31
N THR A 212 -23.53 10.69 -20.90
CA THR A 212 -22.38 11.34 -21.54
C THR A 212 -22.82 12.34 -22.61
N ALA A 213 -23.65 11.90 -23.57
CA ALA A 213 -24.10 12.73 -24.68
C ALA A 213 -24.85 14.00 -24.21
N GLN A 214 -25.53 13.90 -23.07
CA GLN A 214 -26.33 14.97 -22.47
C GLN A 214 -25.61 15.78 -21.40
N LYS A 215 -24.40 15.36 -21.00
CA LYS A 215 -23.67 15.91 -19.84
C LYS A 215 -24.45 15.78 -18.52
N ALA A 216 -25.28 14.75 -18.40
CA ALA A 216 -26.13 14.46 -17.24
C ALA A 216 -25.34 13.87 -16.06
N PHE A 217 -24.11 14.34 -15.83
CA PHE A 217 -23.17 13.78 -14.87
C PHE A 217 -23.70 13.68 -13.43
N PRO A 218 -24.52 14.61 -12.90
CA PRO A 218 -25.09 14.45 -11.54
C PRO A 218 -26.01 13.24 -11.39
N ARG A 219 -26.79 12.87 -12.43
CA ARG A 219 -27.58 11.63 -12.42
C ARG A 219 -26.71 10.40 -12.55
N LEU A 220 -25.68 10.46 -13.40
CA LEU A 220 -24.72 9.36 -13.54
C LEU A 220 -23.98 9.09 -12.22
N GLU A 221 -23.64 10.15 -11.50
CA GLU A 221 -23.05 10.11 -10.17
C GLU A 221 -23.98 9.45 -9.14
N GLN A 222 -25.28 9.81 -9.13
CA GLN A 222 -26.28 9.12 -8.32
C GLN A 222 -26.35 7.61 -8.62
N VAL A 223 -26.37 7.22 -9.91
CA VAL A 223 -26.36 5.80 -10.32
C VAL A 223 -25.13 5.08 -9.74
N TYR A 224 -23.93 5.58 -10.01
CA TYR A 224 -22.70 4.93 -9.51
C TYR A 224 -22.64 4.86 -7.99
N GLU A 225 -23.05 5.89 -7.25
CA GLU A 225 -23.08 5.80 -5.78
C GLU A 225 -24.12 4.79 -5.27
N THR A 226 -25.27 4.61 -5.94
CA THR A 226 -26.22 3.54 -5.59
C THR A 226 -25.68 2.14 -5.89
N LEU A 227 -25.00 1.93 -7.02
CA LEU A 227 -24.33 0.67 -7.34
C LEU A 227 -23.22 0.35 -6.33
N ILE A 228 -22.37 1.32 -6.01
CA ILE A 228 -21.28 1.17 -5.02
C ILE A 228 -21.83 0.93 -3.60
N ARG A 229 -23.00 1.48 -3.26
CA ARG A 229 -23.70 1.22 -1.99
C ARG A 229 -24.32 -0.19 -1.94
N ARG A 230 -24.84 -0.71 -3.06
CA ARG A 230 -25.47 -2.05 -3.15
C ARG A 230 -24.47 -3.20 -3.28
N ALA A 231 -23.37 -3.02 -4.01
CA ALA A 231 -22.35 -4.05 -4.17
C ALA A 231 -21.84 -4.55 -2.81
N GLU A 232 -21.60 -5.85 -2.65
CA GLU A 232 -21.05 -6.40 -1.41
C GLU A 232 -19.51 -6.44 -1.46
N ALA A 233 -18.93 -7.08 -2.48
CA ALA A 233 -17.49 -7.28 -2.58
C ALA A 233 -16.69 -5.98 -2.78
N ALA A 234 -15.41 -6.02 -2.41
CA ALA A 234 -14.50 -4.90 -2.63
C ALA A 234 -14.11 -4.76 -4.11
N GLU A 235 -14.01 -5.87 -4.84
CA GLU A 235 -13.60 -5.93 -6.24
C GLU A 235 -14.62 -5.23 -7.15
N ASP A 236 -15.92 -5.53 -6.99
CA ASP A 236 -17.01 -4.89 -7.74
C ASP A 236 -17.07 -3.37 -7.49
N LYS A 237 -16.91 -2.96 -6.22
CA LYS A 237 -16.84 -1.54 -5.84
C LYS A 237 -15.65 -0.84 -6.50
N VAL A 238 -14.49 -1.48 -6.56
CA VAL A 238 -13.30 -0.96 -7.26
C VAL A 238 -13.56 -0.85 -8.76
N ALA A 239 -14.15 -1.87 -9.40
CA ALA A 239 -14.49 -1.83 -10.81
C ALA A 239 -15.45 -0.67 -11.16
N LEU A 240 -16.50 -0.47 -10.36
CA LEU A 240 -17.45 0.64 -10.50
C LEU A 240 -16.77 2.01 -10.29
N LEU A 241 -15.92 2.15 -9.26
CA LEU A 241 -15.17 3.38 -9.00
C LEU A 241 -14.20 3.73 -10.13
N VAL A 242 -13.49 2.74 -10.68
CA VAL A 242 -12.55 2.92 -11.81
C VAL A 242 -13.29 3.28 -13.09
N ARG A 243 -14.41 2.61 -13.39
CA ARG A 243 -15.28 2.91 -14.55
C ARG A 243 -15.80 4.35 -14.48
N HIS A 244 -16.35 4.76 -13.33
CA HIS A 244 -16.84 6.12 -13.11
C HIS A 244 -15.72 7.18 -13.19
N ALA A 245 -14.53 6.90 -12.63
CA ALA A 245 -13.37 7.79 -12.74
C ALA A 245 -12.94 8.01 -14.21
N GLY A 246 -12.91 6.94 -15.01
CA GLY A 246 -12.58 7.02 -16.44
C GLY A 246 -13.52 7.92 -17.22
N LEU A 247 -14.83 7.86 -16.94
CA LEU A 247 -15.85 8.72 -17.55
C LEU A 247 -15.70 10.19 -17.11
N LEU A 248 -15.45 10.44 -15.83
CA LEU A 248 -15.25 11.80 -15.30
C LEU A 248 -14.03 12.48 -15.92
N GLU A 249 -12.93 11.75 -16.09
CA GLU A 249 -11.71 12.26 -16.72
C GLU A 249 -11.88 12.47 -18.24
N THR A 250 -12.28 11.42 -18.97
CA THR A 250 -12.26 11.42 -20.45
C THR A 250 -13.42 12.16 -21.08
N VAL A 251 -14.61 12.11 -20.48
CA VAL A 251 -15.84 12.74 -21.00
C VAL A 251 -16.14 14.05 -20.28
N ALA A 252 -16.27 13.99 -18.95
CA ALA A 252 -16.71 15.16 -18.18
C ALA A 252 -15.63 16.24 -18.05
N SER A 253 -14.36 15.91 -18.31
CA SER A 253 -13.20 16.78 -18.05
C SER A 253 -13.12 17.24 -16.58
N ARG A 254 -13.50 16.36 -15.65
CA ARG A 254 -13.51 16.53 -14.19
C ARG A 254 -12.44 15.62 -13.53
N PRO A 255 -11.13 15.75 -13.86
CA PRO A 255 -10.10 14.83 -13.36
C PRO A 255 -9.92 14.90 -11.83
N SER A 256 -10.29 16.01 -11.19
CA SER A 256 -10.27 16.15 -9.73
C SER A 256 -11.16 15.10 -9.04
N GLU A 257 -12.34 14.84 -9.59
CA GLU A 257 -13.29 13.89 -9.02
C GLU A 257 -12.98 12.45 -9.46
N ALA A 258 -12.35 12.29 -10.63
CA ALA A 258 -11.74 11.02 -11.01
C ALA A 258 -10.66 10.60 -10.00
N LEU A 259 -9.81 11.55 -9.54
CA LEU A 259 -8.87 11.30 -8.44
C LEU A 259 -9.61 10.87 -7.16
N ASP A 260 -10.66 11.57 -6.73
CA ASP A 260 -11.41 11.23 -5.52
C ASP A 260 -12.03 9.82 -5.58
N ARG A 261 -12.48 9.40 -6.77
CA ARG A 261 -13.00 8.04 -7.05
C ARG A 261 -11.88 6.98 -7.03
N ILE A 262 -10.71 7.26 -7.60
CA ILE A 262 -9.54 6.36 -7.54
C ILE A 262 -8.96 6.27 -6.11
N LEU A 263 -8.91 7.37 -5.36
CA LEU A 263 -8.52 7.36 -3.94
C LEU A 263 -9.48 6.51 -3.10
N ARG A 264 -10.80 6.55 -3.38
CA ARG A 264 -11.77 5.63 -2.78
C ARG A 264 -11.51 4.17 -3.17
N ALA A 265 -11.12 3.88 -4.40
CA ALA A 265 -10.75 2.53 -4.83
C ALA A 265 -9.50 2.02 -4.11
N MET A 266 -8.43 2.83 -4.04
CA MET A 266 -7.21 2.50 -3.26
C MET A 266 -7.51 2.26 -1.77
N ASN A 267 -8.54 2.89 -1.20
CA ASN A 267 -8.95 2.64 0.17
C ASN A 267 -9.63 1.27 0.37
N LEU A 268 -10.10 0.63 -0.69
CA LEU A 268 -10.67 -0.73 -0.68
C LEU A 268 -9.61 -1.80 -0.99
N THR A 269 -8.71 -1.54 -1.96
CA THR A 269 -7.62 -2.44 -2.36
C THR A 269 -6.24 -1.75 -2.30
N PRO A 270 -5.68 -1.46 -1.09
CA PRO A 270 -4.49 -0.61 -0.95
C PRO A 270 -3.22 -1.16 -1.60
N LEU A 271 -3.15 -2.48 -1.81
CA LEU A 271 -1.99 -3.18 -2.38
C LEU A 271 -1.97 -3.20 -3.92
N ASP A 272 -3.05 -2.77 -4.59
CA ASP A 272 -3.11 -2.70 -6.06
C ASP A 272 -2.15 -1.62 -6.59
N ASP A 273 -1.18 -2.02 -7.42
CA ASP A 273 -0.21 -1.11 -8.04
C ASP A 273 -0.80 -0.31 -9.22
N ALA A 274 -1.78 -0.86 -9.95
CA ALA A 274 -2.40 -0.16 -11.07
C ALA A 274 -3.27 1.01 -10.59
N LEU A 275 -3.94 0.87 -9.44
CA LEU A 275 -4.61 1.99 -8.78
C LEU A 275 -3.62 3.04 -8.27
N LEU A 276 -2.46 2.62 -7.74
CA LEU A 276 -1.40 3.53 -7.29
C LEU A 276 -0.84 4.37 -8.44
N GLU A 277 -0.38 3.74 -9.53
CA GLU A 277 0.11 4.45 -10.72
C GLU A 277 -0.95 5.43 -11.26
N ARG A 278 -2.22 5.01 -11.27
CA ARG A 278 -3.33 5.84 -11.75
C ARG A 278 -3.62 7.04 -10.84
N ALA A 279 -3.51 6.87 -9.53
CA ALA A 279 -3.67 7.93 -8.54
C ALA A 279 -2.51 8.93 -8.59
N GLU A 280 -1.25 8.46 -8.71
CA GLU A 280 -0.09 9.35 -8.91
C GLU A 280 -0.27 10.23 -10.15
N ALA A 281 -0.68 9.63 -11.28
CA ALA A 281 -0.92 10.35 -12.53
C ALA A 281 -2.05 11.38 -12.42
N LEU A 282 -3.18 11.03 -11.80
CA LEU A 282 -4.31 11.94 -11.58
C LEU A 282 -3.97 13.06 -10.58
N ALA A 283 -3.25 12.76 -9.49
CA ALA A 283 -2.84 13.74 -8.49
C ALA A 283 -1.86 14.77 -9.07
N ALA A 284 -0.96 14.34 -9.97
CA ALA A 284 -0.11 15.24 -10.74
C ALA A 284 -0.91 16.09 -11.74
N ALA A 285 -1.83 15.48 -12.51
CA ALA A 285 -2.64 16.18 -13.51
C ALA A 285 -3.62 17.21 -12.91
N THR A 286 -4.07 16.98 -11.67
CA THR A 286 -5.00 17.85 -10.94
C THR A 286 -4.31 18.86 -10.01
N ASN A 287 -2.98 18.76 -9.85
CA ASN A 287 -2.20 19.50 -8.87
C ASN A 287 -2.74 19.31 -7.42
N ARG A 288 -3.14 18.08 -7.08
CA ARG A 288 -3.60 17.64 -5.74
C ARG A 288 -2.70 16.52 -5.15
N PRO A 289 -1.36 16.67 -5.10
CA PRO A 289 -0.47 15.59 -4.64
C PRO A 289 -0.68 15.23 -3.16
N ALA A 290 -1.00 16.20 -2.29
CA ALA A 290 -1.17 15.97 -0.86
C ALA A 290 -2.25 14.92 -0.54
N ASP A 291 -3.30 14.84 -1.37
CA ASP A 291 -4.48 13.99 -1.14
C ASP A 291 -4.19 12.49 -1.35
N LEU A 292 -3.05 12.15 -1.97
CA LEU A 292 -2.59 10.76 -2.09
C LEU A 292 -1.93 10.23 -0.80
N LEU A 293 -1.40 11.12 0.07
CA LEU A 293 -0.66 10.71 1.27
C LEU A 293 -1.47 9.79 2.21
N PRO A 294 -2.76 10.03 2.51
CA PRO A 294 -3.54 9.11 3.37
C PRO A 294 -3.74 7.72 2.76
N ALA A 295 -3.83 7.60 1.43
CA ALA A 295 -3.93 6.31 0.76
C ALA A 295 -2.59 5.54 0.79
N LEU A 296 -1.46 6.26 0.69
CA LEU A 296 -0.13 5.67 0.87
C LEU A 296 0.12 5.23 2.31
N ASP A 297 -0.32 6.01 3.30
CA ASP A 297 -0.24 5.62 4.72
C ASP A 297 -1.07 4.36 5.01
N ARG A 298 -2.25 4.23 4.38
CA ARG A 298 -3.10 3.04 4.43
C ARG A 298 -2.48 1.84 3.73
N ARG A 299 -1.87 2.01 2.54
CA ARG A 299 -1.11 0.95 1.85
C ARG A 299 0.02 0.43 2.75
N ALA A 300 0.83 1.33 3.31
CA ALA A 300 1.88 0.96 4.26
C ALA A 300 1.34 0.25 5.51
N GLY A 301 0.17 0.63 6.01
CA GLY A 301 -0.50 -0.02 7.14
C GLY A 301 -1.25 -1.32 6.82
N THR A 302 -1.24 -1.79 5.57
CA THR A 302 -1.93 -3.04 5.15
C THR A 302 -1.01 -4.27 5.25
N TYR A 303 0.31 -4.08 5.26
CA TYR A 303 1.29 -5.16 5.42
C TYR A 303 1.28 -5.71 6.85
N SER A 304 1.36 -7.04 6.98
CA SER A 304 1.41 -7.71 8.29
C SER A 304 2.82 -7.85 8.85
N ASP A 305 3.83 -7.93 7.99
CA ASP A 305 5.23 -7.90 8.39
C ASP A 305 5.77 -6.44 8.37
N PRO A 306 6.39 -5.96 9.46
CA PRO A 306 7.03 -4.64 9.50
C PRO A 306 8.05 -4.40 8.38
N THR A 307 8.81 -5.42 7.99
CA THR A 307 9.86 -5.31 6.97
C THR A 307 9.28 -5.18 5.56
N GLU A 308 8.24 -5.94 5.24
CA GLU A 308 7.50 -5.82 3.96
C GLU A 308 6.82 -4.45 3.80
N ALA A 309 6.51 -3.77 4.91
CA ALA A 309 5.96 -2.41 4.89
C ALA A 309 6.99 -1.33 4.51
N VAL A 310 8.31 -1.60 4.66
CA VAL A 310 9.36 -0.58 4.48
C VAL A 310 9.37 0.00 3.05
N PRO A 311 9.33 -0.77 1.96
CA PRO A 311 9.24 -0.22 0.60
C PRO A 311 8.03 0.68 0.37
N ALA A 312 6.87 0.37 0.96
CA ALA A 312 5.66 1.19 0.85
C ALA A 312 5.79 2.51 1.63
N VAL A 313 6.36 2.48 2.85
CA VAL A 313 6.68 3.70 3.62
C VAL A 313 7.73 4.54 2.90
N LEU A 314 8.73 3.93 2.26
CA LEU A 314 9.74 4.64 1.49
C LEU A 314 9.20 5.24 0.18
N HIS A 315 8.21 4.60 -0.47
CA HIS A 315 7.46 5.23 -1.55
C HIS A 315 6.75 6.50 -1.03
N ALA A 316 6.07 6.42 0.12
CA ALA A 316 5.41 7.59 0.72
C ALA A 316 6.40 8.71 1.12
N ALA A 317 7.57 8.34 1.67
CA ALA A 317 8.65 9.29 2.00
C ALA A 317 9.13 10.06 0.78
N ARG A 318 9.41 9.34 -0.33
CA ARG A 318 9.81 9.93 -1.60
C ARG A 318 8.73 10.87 -2.13
N TYR A 319 7.49 10.37 -2.27
CA TYR A 319 6.37 11.14 -2.81
C TYR A 319 6.10 12.44 -2.03
N ALA A 320 6.18 12.38 -0.69
CA ALA A 320 6.03 13.56 0.16
C ALA A 320 7.08 14.64 -0.16
N ALA A 321 8.36 14.28 -0.31
CA ALA A 321 9.41 15.24 -0.63
C ALA A 321 9.36 15.73 -2.10
N THR A 322 9.16 14.83 -3.07
CA THR A 322 9.32 15.15 -4.50
C THR A 322 8.05 15.70 -5.14
N ASN A 323 6.87 15.25 -4.72
CA ASN A 323 5.60 15.58 -5.39
C ASN A 323 4.75 16.54 -4.54
N VAL A 324 4.79 16.42 -3.21
CA VAL A 324 4.09 17.35 -2.29
C VAL A 324 4.98 18.52 -1.85
N GLY A 325 6.30 18.30 -1.75
CA GLY A 325 7.24 19.25 -1.15
C GLY A 325 7.20 19.27 0.39
N ASP A 326 6.44 18.37 1.02
CA ASP A 326 6.30 18.28 2.48
C ASP A 326 7.48 17.47 3.07
N HIS A 327 8.49 18.23 3.48
CA HIS A 327 9.68 17.70 4.14
C HIS A 327 9.37 17.17 5.55
N GLU A 328 8.32 17.64 6.23
CA GLU A 328 7.93 17.15 7.55
C GLU A 328 7.23 15.79 7.46
N ALA A 329 6.33 15.59 6.49
CA ALA A 329 5.81 14.27 6.16
C ALA A 329 6.92 13.32 5.71
N ALA A 330 7.84 13.76 4.83
CA ALA A 330 8.98 12.95 4.43
C ALA A 330 9.82 12.50 5.65
N MET A 331 10.14 13.41 6.58
CA MET A 331 10.81 13.07 7.85
C MET A 331 10.02 12.10 8.74
N ARG A 332 8.67 12.24 8.80
CA ARG A 332 7.81 11.27 9.53
C ARG A 332 7.87 9.89 8.90
N TYR A 333 7.80 9.78 7.57
CA TYR A 333 7.89 8.50 6.86
C TYR A 333 9.29 7.87 6.97
N VAL A 334 10.38 8.65 6.90
CA VAL A 334 11.75 8.14 7.14
C VAL A 334 11.86 7.55 8.55
N ARG A 335 11.42 8.25 9.59
CA ARG A 335 11.40 7.72 10.97
C ARG A 335 10.57 6.43 11.10
N LYS A 336 9.39 6.38 10.45
CA LYS A 336 8.52 5.19 10.38
C LYS A 336 9.24 4.02 9.69
N ALA A 337 9.95 4.25 8.58
CA ALA A 337 10.72 3.21 7.89
C ALA A 337 11.88 2.68 8.76
N THR A 338 12.64 3.58 9.41
CA THR A 338 13.75 3.20 10.32
C THR A 338 13.28 2.39 11.52
N SER A 339 12.10 2.69 12.09
CA SER A 339 11.56 1.93 13.22
C SER A 339 11.03 0.54 12.83
N LEU A 340 10.53 0.40 11.59
CA LEU A 340 10.08 -0.88 11.03
C LEU A 340 11.25 -1.79 10.62
N ALA A 341 12.34 -1.23 10.08
CA ALA A 341 13.56 -1.93 9.65
C ALA A 341 14.51 -2.32 10.81
N HIS A 342 13.99 -2.54 12.03
CA HIS A 342 14.84 -2.73 13.22
C HIS A 342 15.67 -4.02 13.15
N GLY A 343 16.98 -3.87 12.93
CA GLY A 343 17.92 -4.98 12.80
C GLY A 343 18.12 -5.49 11.37
N ASP A 344 17.32 -5.04 10.41
CA ASP A 344 17.53 -5.35 8.99
C ASP A 344 18.61 -4.42 8.40
N GLY A 345 19.80 -4.98 8.23
CA GLY A 345 20.94 -4.26 7.69
C GLY A 345 20.79 -3.86 6.22
N GLU A 346 19.95 -4.54 5.43
CA GLU A 346 19.72 -4.25 4.02
C GLU A 346 18.64 -3.17 3.86
N ALA A 347 17.50 -3.32 4.52
CA ALA A 347 16.44 -2.30 4.51
C ALA A 347 16.94 -0.94 5.03
N LEU A 348 17.76 -0.93 6.09
CA LEU A 348 18.40 0.31 6.57
C LEU A 348 19.35 0.94 5.54
N ALA A 349 20.09 0.13 4.76
CA ALA A 349 20.93 0.64 3.68
C ALA A 349 20.11 1.18 2.48
N GLN A 350 18.95 0.61 2.20
CA GLN A 350 18.00 1.14 1.22
C GLN A 350 17.40 2.48 1.67
N ILE A 351 17.05 2.61 2.97
CA ILE A 351 16.59 3.86 3.58
C ILE A 351 17.67 4.94 3.45
N GLU A 352 18.92 4.64 3.84
CA GLU A 352 20.07 5.56 3.73
C GLU A 352 20.31 6.03 2.30
N THR A 353 20.28 5.11 1.33
CA THR A 353 20.48 5.41 -0.09
C THR A 353 19.39 6.33 -0.65
N LEU A 354 18.11 6.05 -0.33
CA LEU A 354 17.00 6.88 -0.77
C LEU A 354 17.05 8.27 -0.12
N VAL A 355 17.25 8.33 1.20
CA VAL A 355 17.40 9.59 1.96
C VAL A 355 18.52 10.46 1.41
N ALA A 356 19.68 9.87 1.09
CA ALA A 356 20.77 10.59 0.45
C ALA A 356 20.37 11.16 -0.91
N SER A 357 19.73 10.36 -1.78
CA SER A 357 19.30 10.83 -3.10
C SER A 357 18.25 11.95 -3.05
N MET A 358 17.39 11.97 -2.03
CA MET A 358 16.38 13.01 -1.82
C MET A 358 17.01 14.32 -1.34
N ASP A 359 17.89 14.28 -0.34
CA ASP A 359 18.63 15.46 0.13
C ASP A 359 19.58 16.02 -0.95
N ASP A 360 20.21 15.17 -1.77
CA ASP A 360 21.06 15.61 -2.89
C ASP A 360 20.24 16.30 -3.99
N ALA A 361 19.02 15.82 -4.28
CA ALA A 361 18.11 16.47 -5.21
C ALA A 361 17.55 17.80 -4.67
N ALA A 362 17.36 17.92 -3.35
CA ALA A 362 16.95 19.15 -2.68
C ALA A 362 18.11 20.15 -2.45
N GLY A 363 19.37 19.67 -2.50
CA GLY A 363 20.57 20.47 -2.22
C GLY A 363 20.80 20.74 -0.72
N GLY A 364 20.46 19.79 0.15
CA GLY A 364 20.53 19.92 1.61
C GLY A 364 20.98 18.66 2.34
N ASP A 365 20.70 18.60 3.65
CA ASP A 365 21.00 17.47 4.54
C ASP A 365 19.89 17.21 5.59
N THR A 366 18.67 17.68 5.30
CA THR A 366 17.52 17.66 6.22
C THR A 366 17.07 16.25 6.60
N LEU A 367 16.97 15.36 5.61
CA LEU A 367 16.49 13.99 5.80
C LEU A 367 17.58 13.09 6.40
N ARG A 368 18.85 13.30 6.02
CA ARG A 368 20.01 12.66 6.66
C ARG A 368 20.09 13.04 8.14
N ARG A 369 19.91 14.31 8.51
CA ARG A 369 19.84 14.74 9.92
C ARG A 369 18.66 14.10 10.67
N ALA A 370 17.50 13.96 10.03
CA ALA A 370 16.35 13.27 10.63
C ALA A 370 16.61 11.77 10.85
N LEU A 371 17.33 11.12 9.93
CA LEU A 371 17.75 9.72 10.04
C LEU A 371 18.84 9.53 11.13
N ILE A 372 19.81 10.44 11.23
CA ILE A 372 20.79 10.49 12.32
C ILE A 372 20.09 10.61 13.68
N ALA A 373 19.06 11.45 13.79
CA ALA A 373 18.26 11.56 15.01
C ALA A 373 17.53 10.26 15.35
N ALA A 374 16.88 9.62 14.36
CA ALA A 374 16.20 8.33 14.54
C ALA A 374 17.15 7.22 15.01
N TYR A 375 18.38 7.17 14.48
CA TYR A 375 19.40 6.22 14.92
C TYR A 375 19.94 6.50 16.33
N ARG A 376 20.06 7.76 16.74
CA ARG A 376 20.42 8.13 18.12
C ARG A 376 19.30 7.75 19.11
N GLU A 377 18.05 8.07 18.78
CA GLU A 377 16.84 7.75 19.57
C GLU A 377 16.63 6.24 19.75
N THR A 378 16.76 5.46 18.68
CA THR A 378 16.67 3.98 18.75
C THR A 378 17.83 3.33 19.51
N ALA A 379 18.98 4.00 19.62
CA ALA A 379 20.13 3.50 20.37
C ALA A 379 20.07 3.80 21.88
N GLU A 380 19.51 4.94 22.27
CA GLU A 380 19.48 5.45 23.65
C GLU A 380 18.92 4.42 24.65
N PHE A 381 17.84 3.72 24.27
CA PHE A 381 17.19 2.70 25.10
C PHE A 381 17.66 1.27 24.81
N ALA A 382 18.50 1.06 23.79
CA ALA A 382 18.95 -0.26 23.34
C ALA A 382 20.30 -0.71 23.95
N GLY A 383 21.03 0.21 24.60
CA GLY A 383 22.32 -0.07 25.22
C GLY A 383 23.31 -0.71 24.23
N PRO A 384 23.91 -1.89 24.53
CA PRO A 384 24.87 -2.52 23.63
C PRO A 384 24.26 -2.97 22.29
N LYS A 385 22.92 -3.12 22.18
CA LYS A 385 22.27 -3.36 20.88
C LYS A 385 22.15 -2.10 20.03
N GLY A 386 22.20 -0.92 20.64
CA GLY A 386 22.12 0.39 19.96
C GLY A 386 23.39 0.75 19.18
N VAL A 387 24.52 0.09 19.44
CA VAL A 387 25.82 0.38 18.83
C VAL A 387 25.74 0.41 17.31
N ALA A 388 25.11 -0.58 16.68
CA ALA A 388 24.99 -0.64 15.22
C ALA A 388 24.26 0.58 14.61
N ALA A 389 23.28 1.15 15.32
CA ALA A 389 22.59 2.37 14.91
C ALA A 389 23.48 3.61 15.11
N LEU A 390 24.20 3.71 16.23
CA LEU A 390 25.18 4.79 16.47
C LEU A 390 26.31 4.79 15.44
N LEU A 391 26.75 3.61 14.98
CA LEU A 391 27.76 3.48 13.94
C LEU A 391 27.23 3.98 12.57
N ARG A 392 25.99 3.65 12.19
CA ARG A 392 25.34 4.20 10.99
C ARG A 392 25.12 5.71 11.08
N ALA A 393 24.69 6.22 12.24
CA ALA A 393 24.57 7.65 12.50
C ALA A 393 25.93 8.37 12.34
N ALA A 394 27.02 7.77 12.82
CA ALA A 394 28.36 8.31 12.66
C ALA A 394 28.85 8.31 11.20
N ASP A 395 28.52 7.30 10.40
CA ASP A 395 28.83 7.30 8.95
C ASP A 395 28.10 8.43 8.22
N LEU A 396 26.81 8.63 8.52
CA LEU A 396 26.02 9.73 7.96
C LEU A 396 26.61 11.09 8.38
N LEU A 397 26.97 11.27 9.65
CA LEU A 397 27.64 12.50 10.13
C LEU A 397 29.01 12.72 9.47
N ALA A 398 29.78 11.66 9.23
CA ALA A 398 31.06 11.75 8.52
C ALA A 398 30.85 12.10 7.03
N SER A 399 29.79 11.60 6.39
CA SER A 399 29.41 11.96 5.01
C SER A 399 29.03 13.44 4.87
N LEU A 400 28.49 14.05 5.94
CA LEU A 400 28.19 15.49 6.04
C LEU A 400 29.41 16.34 6.42
N GLY A 401 30.57 15.73 6.67
CA GLY A 401 31.78 16.42 7.15
C GLY A 401 31.77 16.78 8.65
N SER A 402 30.72 16.42 9.39
CA SER A 402 30.57 16.65 10.83
C SER A 402 31.40 15.65 11.67
N HIS A 403 32.69 15.54 11.38
CA HIS A 403 33.59 14.52 11.96
C HIS A 403 33.65 14.56 13.50
N ALA A 404 33.52 15.73 14.12
CA ALA A 404 33.47 15.86 15.59
C ALA A 404 32.21 15.22 16.20
N GLU A 405 31.04 15.42 15.57
CA GLU A 405 29.81 14.75 15.98
C GLU A 405 29.83 13.26 15.65
N ALA A 406 30.42 12.86 14.52
CA ALA A 406 30.62 11.46 14.18
C ALA A 406 31.44 10.76 15.26
N ARG A 407 32.58 11.33 15.66
CA ARG A 407 33.41 10.83 16.77
C ARG A 407 32.60 10.72 18.06
N ALA A 408 31.91 11.78 18.48
CA ALA A 408 31.11 11.77 19.71
C ALA A 408 30.00 10.70 19.70
N THR A 409 29.41 10.42 18.53
CA THR A 409 28.37 9.38 18.37
C THR A 409 28.96 7.97 18.46
N VAL A 410 30.16 7.73 17.91
CA VAL A 410 30.88 6.46 18.14
C VAL A 410 31.35 6.34 19.59
N GLU A 411 31.76 7.45 20.22
CA GLU A 411 32.19 7.47 21.63
C GLU A 411 31.04 7.08 22.59
N GLN A 412 29.82 7.52 22.31
CA GLN A 412 28.61 7.04 22.99
C GLN A 412 28.43 5.52 22.81
N GLY A 413 28.68 4.99 21.61
CA GLY A 413 28.63 3.56 21.32
C GLY A 413 29.70 2.76 22.08
N VAL A 414 30.92 3.27 22.19
CA VAL A 414 32.00 2.64 22.97
C VAL A 414 31.70 2.68 24.47
N ARG A 415 31.09 3.75 25.01
CA ARG A 415 30.59 3.75 26.41
C ARG A 415 29.44 2.74 26.61
N ALA A 416 28.54 2.58 25.64
CA ALA A 416 27.42 1.63 25.72
C ALA A 416 27.83 0.15 25.56
N ALA A 417 28.95 -0.13 24.87
CA ALA A 417 29.52 -1.47 24.74
C ALA A 417 31.06 -1.43 24.71
N PRO A 418 31.75 -1.34 25.87
CA PRO A 418 33.21 -1.20 25.91
C PRO A 418 33.98 -2.35 25.25
N LEU A 419 33.37 -3.54 25.12
CA LEU A 419 33.94 -4.71 24.45
C LEU A 419 33.77 -4.72 22.91
N ASP A 420 32.95 -3.82 22.33
CA ASP A 420 32.73 -3.83 20.88
C ASP A 420 34.02 -3.41 20.14
N ASN A 421 34.40 -4.18 19.12
CA ASN A 421 35.63 -3.95 18.37
C ASN A 421 35.45 -3.00 17.19
N ASP A 422 34.28 -2.98 16.55
CA ASP A 422 34.03 -2.18 15.35
C ASP A 422 33.80 -0.71 15.73
N ALA A 423 33.11 -0.48 16.85
CA ALA A 423 32.97 0.84 17.45
C ALA A 423 34.34 1.39 17.92
N TYR A 424 35.15 0.58 18.59
CA TYR A 424 36.49 1.01 18.99
C TYR A 424 37.40 1.30 17.79
N ALA A 425 37.42 0.44 16.78
CA ALA A 425 38.20 0.65 15.55
C ALA A 425 37.75 1.92 14.80
N ARG A 426 36.45 2.20 14.73
CA ARG A 426 35.93 3.47 14.17
C ARG A 426 36.29 4.68 15.01
N LEU A 427 36.27 4.58 16.34
CA LEU A 427 36.67 5.69 17.21
C LEU A 427 38.16 6.03 17.04
N VAL A 428 39.03 5.02 16.94
CA VAL A 428 40.46 5.18 16.60
C VAL A 428 40.62 5.82 15.21
N ALA A 429 39.90 5.35 14.19
CA ALA A 429 39.97 5.89 12.84
C ALA A 429 39.49 7.35 12.72
N LEU A 430 38.50 7.75 13.52
CA LEU A 430 38.03 9.13 13.67
C LEU A 430 38.91 9.99 14.58
N SER A 431 39.95 9.42 15.21
CA SER A 431 40.87 10.09 16.13
C SER A 431 42.34 10.12 15.64
N PRO A 432 42.66 10.61 14.42
CA PRO A 432 44.03 10.63 13.92
C PRO A 432 44.91 11.76 14.51
N ALA A 433 44.30 12.80 15.11
CA ALA A 433 45.01 13.93 15.68
C ALA A 433 45.41 13.67 17.15
N SER A 434 46.58 14.13 17.59
CA SER A 434 47.12 13.83 18.92
C SER A 434 46.23 14.32 20.09
N ASP A 435 45.48 15.41 19.92
CA ASP A 435 44.46 15.86 20.89
C ASP A 435 43.26 14.90 20.98
N GLU A 436 42.82 14.36 19.85
CA GLU A 436 41.77 13.34 19.80
C GLU A 436 42.24 11.99 20.39
N GLN A 437 43.51 11.66 20.20
CA GLN A 437 44.14 10.48 20.82
C GLN A 437 44.29 10.65 22.34
N ALA A 438 44.55 11.86 22.83
CA ALA A 438 44.56 12.16 24.26
C ALA A 438 43.15 12.09 24.88
N LYS A 439 42.10 12.46 24.14
CA LYS A 439 40.71 12.24 24.57
C LYS A 439 40.33 10.76 24.60
N LEU A 440 40.79 9.97 23.62
CA LEU A 440 40.56 8.52 23.58
C LEU A 440 41.26 7.76 24.71
N ASP A 441 42.47 8.18 25.08
CA ASP A 441 43.22 7.64 26.22
C ASP A 441 42.52 7.93 27.56
N LYS A 442 42.01 9.15 27.76
CA LYS A 442 41.15 9.49 28.90
C LYS A 442 39.84 8.70 28.94
N LEU A 443 39.17 8.52 27.79
CA LEU A 443 38.00 7.66 27.70
C LEU A 443 38.30 6.21 28.12
N LEU A 444 39.47 5.68 27.74
CA LEU A 444 39.88 4.33 28.14
C LEU A 444 40.21 4.27 29.63
N GLU A 445 40.77 5.33 30.21
CA GLU A 445 40.98 5.48 31.66
C GLU A 445 39.65 5.51 32.43
N GLU A 446 38.70 6.36 32.04
CA GLU A 446 37.33 6.40 32.58
C GLU A 446 36.66 5.02 32.53
N LEU A 447 36.72 4.34 31.37
CA LEU A 447 36.11 3.02 31.18
C LEU A 447 36.83 1.89 31.90
N ILE A 448 38.10 2.07 32.31
CA ILE A 448 38.85 1.12 33.15
C ILE A 448 38.42 1.28 34.61
N ASP A 449 38.27 2.52 35.10
CA ASP A 449 37.83 2.79 36.47
C ASP A 449 36.37 2.34 36.70
N ASP A 450 35.51 2.46 35.69
CA ASP A 450 34.13 1.93 35.68
C ASP A 450 34.04 0.39 35.49
N ALA A 451 35.14 -0.31 35.20
CA ALA A 451 35.11 -1.73 34.81
C ALA A 451 34.96 -2.69 36.01
N LEU A 452 33.71 -3.04 36.33
CA LEU A 452 33.36 -4.02 37.39
C LEU A 452 33.87 -5.47 37.19
N ASP A 453 34.46 -5.79 36.04
CA ASP A 453 34.92 -7.14 35.69
C ASP A 453 36.35 -7.13 35.13
N ALA A 454 37.19 -8.04 35.62
CA ALA A 454 38.62 -8.10 35.30
C ALA A 454 38.92 -8.44 33.83
N LYS A 455 38.01 -9.11 33.11
CA LYS A 455 38.16 -9.38 31.67
C LYS A 455 37.82 -8.14 30.86
N ILE A 456 36.80 -7.37 31.24
CA ILE A 456 36.51 -6.05 30.65
C ILE A 456 37.71 -5.12 30.86
N ALA A 457 38.13 -4.93 32.12
CA ALA A 457 39.30 -4.13 32.46
C ALA A 457 40.54 -4.58 31.67
N GLY A 458 40.85 -5.88 31.63
CA GLY A 458 41.99 -6.42 30.87
C GLY A 458 41.94 -6.14 29.37
N THR A 459 40.76 -6.14 28.74
CA THR A 459 40.64 -5.72 27.32
C THR A 459 40.84 -4.22 27.10
N LEU A 460 40.39 -3.39 28.03
CA LEU A 460 40.55 -1.93 27.96
C LEU A 460 41.99 -1.50 28.26
N TYR A 461 42.64 -2.10 29.27
CA TYR A 461 44.06 -1.94 29.54
C TYR A 461 44.92 -2.28 28.31
N ARG A 462 44.62 -3.39 27.61
CA ARG A 462 45.33 -3.75 26.37
C ARG A 462 45.18 -2.68 25.29
N ARG A 463 43.93 -2.24 25.02
CA ARG A 463 43.63 -1.15 24.05
C ARG A 463 44.33 0.16 24.42
N ARG A 464 44.38 0.52 25.71
CA ARG A 464 45.06 1.74 26.19
C ARG A 464 46.57 1.65 26.00
N ALA A 465 47.18 0.51 26.35
CA ALA A 465 48.61 0.29 26.18
C ALA A 465 49.01 0.31 24.69
N GLU A 466 48.25 -0.34 23.82
CA GLU A 466 48.43 -0.30 22.35
C GLU A 466 48.34 1.14 21.80
N LEU A 467 47.39 1.94 22.27
CA LEU A 467 47.26 3.37 21.91
C LEU A 467 48.46 4.19 22.37
N LEU A 468 48.96 3.97 23.59
CA LEU A 468 50.13 4.67 24.14
C LEU A 468 51.43 4.28 23.41
N VAL A 469 51.60 3.01 23.03
CA VAL A 469 52.70 2.57 22.15
C VAL A 469 52.60 3.27 20.78
N GLY A 470 51.40 3.34 20.19
CA GLY A 470 51.16 4.05 18.92
C GLY A 470 51.45 5.56 18.98
N ARG A 471 51.34 6.17 20.15
CA ARG A 471 51.70 7.58 20.43
C ARG A 471 53.18 7.78 20.77
N GLY A 472 53.97 6.72 20.91
CA GLY A 472 55.37 6.77 21.35
C GLY A 472 55.56 6.97 22.87
N GLN A 473 54.49 6.90 23.65
CA GLN A 473 54.52 7.05 25.12
C GLN A 473 54.86 5.72 25.79
N HIS A 474 56.02 5.16 25.43
CA HIS A 474 56.43 3.81 25.79
C HIS A 474 56.59 3.59 27.31
N SER A 475 56.91 4.63 28.08
CA SER A 475 56.96 4.54 29.55
C SER A 475 55.57 4.31 30.15
N GLU A 476 54.59 5.14 29.80
CA GLU A 476 53.22 5.03 30.27
C GLU A 476 52.60 3.70 29.79
N ALA A 477 52.85 3.31 28.53
CA ALA A 477 52.44 2.02 28.01
C ALA A 477 52.98 0.84 28.83
N ALA A 478 54.24 0.91 29.29
CA ALA A 478 54.82 -0.12 30.13
C ALA A 478 54.12 -0.22 31.49
N ASP A 479 53.78 0.90 32.13
CA ASP A 479 53.06 0.89 33.41
C ASP A 479 51.63 0.31 33.23
N VAL A 480 50.96 0.63 32.12
CA VAL A 480 49.65 0.07 31.76
C VAL A 480 49.75 -1.44 31.43
N PHE A 481 50.82 -1.91 30.78
CA PHE A 481 51.06 -3.34 30.59
C PHE A 481 51.39 -4.06 31.91
N GLN A 482 52.07 -3.42 32.87
CA GLN A 482 52.25 -3.99 34.21
C GLN A 482 50.90 -4.16 34.93
N GLN A 483 50.00 -3.18 34.83
CA GLN A 483 48.64 -3.27 35.38
C GLN A 483 47.83 -4.40 34.73
N LEU A 484 47.89 -4.56 33.39
CA LEU A 484 47.29 -5.68 32.67
C LEU A 484 47.78 -7.04 33.21
N LEU A 485 49.07 -7.15 33.51
CA LEU A 485 49.70 -8.36 34.05
C LEU A 485 49.45 -8.62 35.55
N THR A 486 48.81 -7.69 36.28
CA THR A 486 48.26 -8.01 37.62
C THR A 486 46.88 -8.68 37.52
N LEU A 487 46.10 -8.35 36.49
CA LEU A 487 44.81 -8.99 36.19
C LEU A 487 44.98 -10.35 35.49
N ASP A 488 45.64 -10.36 34.32
CA ASP A 488 46.00 -11.59 33.62
C ASP A 488 47.51 -11.83 33.72
N GLY A 489 47.92 -12.41 34.85
CA GLY A 489 49.29 -12.84 35.09
C GLY A 489 49.79 -13.96 34.18
N HIS A 490 49.00 -14.44 33.20
CA HIS A 490 49.36 -15.47 32.22
C HIS A 490 49.59 -14.94 30.79
N ASP A 491 49.00 -13.82 30.38
CA ASP A 491 49.09 -13.24 29.02
C ASP A 491 50.56 -13.06 28.55
N GLN A 492 50.97 -13.85 27.55
CA GLN A 492 52.31 -13.76 26.96
C GLN A 492 52.49 -12.53 26.07
N ALA A 493 51.46 -12.12 25.32
CA ALA A 493 51.54 -10.96 24.44
C ALA A 493 51.70 -9.68 25.24
N ALA A 494 51.02 -9.56 26.39
CA ALA A 494 51.22 -8.46 27.33
C ALA A 494 52.64 -8.45 27.94
N ARG A 495 53.27 -9.61 28.21
CA ARG A 495 54.68 -9.67 28.64
C ARG A 495 55.63 -9.22 27.53
N ASP A 496 55.49 -9.74 26.32
CA ASP A 496 56.37 -9.37 25.21
C ASP A 496 56.25 -7.87 24.87
N ALA A 497 55.02 -7.32 24.90
CA ALA A 497 54.76 -5.90 24.70
C ALA A 497 55.28 -5.03 25.86
N LEU A 498 55.20 -5.50 27.12
CA LEU A 498 55.86 -4.85 28.26
C LEU A 498 57.37 -4.76 28.06
N LEU A 499 58.02 -5.88 27.71
CA LEU A 499 59.47 -5.92 27.49
C LEU A 499 59.90 -5.00 26.35
N ALA A 500 59.15 -4.97 25.24
CA ALA A 500 59.40 -4.05 24.13
C ALA A 500 59.19 -2.58 24.53
N SER A 501 58.16 -2.28 25.33
CA SER A 501 57.87 -0.91 25.79
C SER A 501 58.91 -0.40 26.78
N LEU A 502 59.38 -1.22 27.73
CA LEU A 502 60.44 -0.87 28.66
C LEU A 502 61.79 -0.63 27.96
N GLU A 503 62.10 -1.43 26.93
CA GLU A 503 63.30 -1.24 26.11
C GLU A 503 63.22 0.05 25.27
N ALA A 504 62.06 0.33 24.65
CA ALA A 504 61.82 1.58 23.90
C ALA A 504 61.68 2.84 24.79
N ALA A 505 61.41 2.67 26.08
CA ALA A 505 61.37 3.74 27.09
C ALA A 505 62.72 3.97 27.80
N GLU A 506 63.77 3.23 27.45
CA GLU A 506 65.07 3.22 28.14
C GLU A 506 65.00 2.90 29.65
N ARG A 507 63.90 2.26 30.11
CA ARG A 507 63.67 1.86 31.51
C ARG A 507 64.36 0.53 31.83
N PHE A 508 65.67 0.51 31.62
CA PHE A 508 66.47 -0.73 31.64
C PHE A 508 66.49 -1.44 33.02
N GLN A 509 66.31 -0.73 34.13
CA GLN A 509 66.20 -1.36 35.46
C GLN A 509 64.89 -2.14 35.64
N ASP A 510 63.76 -1.55 35.24
CA ASP A 510 62.47 -2.25 35.23
C ASP A 510 62.49 -3.41 34.23
N LEU A 511 63.20 -3.27 33.12
CA LEU A 511 63.39 -4.31 32.11
C LEU A 511 64.10 -5.54 32.67
N THR A 512 65.17 -5.40 33.47
CA THR A 512 65.84 -6.56 34.08
C THR A 512 64.91 -7.26 35.07
N MET A 513 64.19 -6.50 35.91
CA MET A 513 63.19 -7.05 36.84
C MET A 513 62.06 -7.80 36.12
N ALA A 514 61.56 -7.26 35.00
CA ALA A 514 60.53 -7.89 34.19
C ALA A 514 61.01 -9.20 33.54
N ILE A 515 62.22 -9.21 32.97
CA ILE A 515 62.85 -10.40 32.38
C ILE A 515 63.09 -11.48 33.45
N GLU A 516 63.60 -11.12 34.62
CA GLU A 516 63.77 -12.06 35.74
C GLU A 516 62.45 -12.60 36.28
N GLY A 517 61.39 -11.79 36.25
CA GLY A 517 60.03 -12.23 36.57
C GLY A 517 59.53 -13.27 35.56
N ASP A 518 59.77 -13.08 34.26
CA ASP A 518 59.40 -14.04 33.23
C ASP A 518 60.23 -15.34 33.29
N ILE A 519 61.55 -15.24 33.44
CA ILE A 519 62.45 -16.41 33.65
C ILE A 519 61.99 -17.25 34.83
N ARG A 520 61.44 -16.65 35.90
CA ARG A 520 60.87 -17.37 37.05
C ARG A 520 59.52 -18.05 36.73
N ARG A 521 58.63 -17.39 35.98
CA ARG A 521 57.25 -17.87 35.71
C ARG A 521 57.15 -18.86 34.56
N ASN A 522 57.90 -18.65 33.48
CA ASN A 522 57.90 -19.55 32.32
C ASN A 522 58.50 -20.92 32.71
N THR A 523 58.16 -21.98 31.98
CA THR A 523 58.68 -23.34 32.21
C THR A 523 59.58 -23.86 31.08
N ASP A 524 59.55 -23.25 29.89
CA ASP A 524 60.40 -23.67 28.78
C ASP A 524 61.87 -23.30 29.01
N ALA A 525 62.76 -24.27 28.79
CA ALA A 525 64.21 -24.10 28.90
C ALA A 525 64.79 -23.26 27.74
N ALA A 526 64.20 -23.32 26.54
CA ALA A 526 64.71 -22.55 25.41
C ALA A 526 64.38 -21.05 25.58
N HIS A 527 63.15 -20.71 25.94
CA HIS A 527 62.72 -19.35 26.28
C HIS A 527 63.50 -18.78 27.47
N LYS A 528 63.68 -19.56 28.57
CA LYS A 528 64.53 -19.14 29.70
C LYS A 528 65.94 -18.80 29.25
N LEU A 529 66.58 -19.65 28.44
CA LEU A 529 67.94 -19.42 27.94
C LEU A 529 68.01 -18.15 27.08
N GLN A 530 67.06 -17.94 26.18
CA GLN A 530 66.95 -16.73 25.35
C GLN A 530 66.78 -15.46 26.21
N MET A 531 65.88 -15.50 27.19
CA MET A 531 65.65 -14.38 28.10
C MET A 531 66.85 -14.10 29.01
N ARG A 532 67.61 -15.12 29.42
CA ARG A 532 68.91 -14.92 30.11
C ARG A 532 69.94 -14.22 29.23
N ARG A 533 70.02 -14.50 27.92
CA ARG A 533 70.90 -13.75 27.01
C ARG A 533 70.46 -12.28 26.91
N ARG A 534 69.16 -12.01 26.75
CA ARG A 534 68.62 -10.64 26.72
C ARG A 534 68.94 -9.89 28.02
N LEU A 535 68.76 -10.53 29.19
CA LEU A 535 69.13 -9.98 30.50
C LEU A 535 70.63 -9.65 30.58
N ALA A 536 71.50 -10.56 30.16
CA ALA A 536 72.95 -10.34 30.18
C ALA A 536 73.39 -9.22 29.22
N ALA A 537 72.75 -9.10 28.05
CA ALA A 537 72.99 -8.03 27.09
C ALA A 537 72.54 -6.64 27.60
N VAL A 538 71.40 -6.57 28.31
CA VAL A 538 70.92 -5.34 28.97
C VAL A 538 71.89 -4.89 30.07
N TRP A 539 72.45 -5.83 30.85
CA TRP A 539 73.50 -5.53 31.83
C TRP A 539 74.84 -5.15 31.20
N GLU A 540 75.26 -5.81 30.10
CA GLU A 540 76.54 -5.53 29.40
C GLU A 540 76.54 -4.17 28.69
N GLY A 541 75.44 -3.83 28.02
CA GLY A 541 75.30 -2.60 27.24
C GLY A 541 74.67 -1.46 28.04
N PRO A 542 73.34 -1.23 27.93
CA PRO A 542 72.67 -0.04 28.47
C PRO A 542 72.93 0.28 29.94
N LEU A 543 72.92 -0.73 30.82
CA LEU A 543 73.20 -0.52 32.25
C LEU A 543 74.70 -0.48 32.57
N SER A 544 75.56 -0.97 31.67
CA SER A 544 77.02 -1.06 31.81
C SER A 544 77.51 -1.72 33.12
N ASN A 545 76.66 -2.50 33.79
CA ASN A 545 77.02 -3.22 35.01
C ASN A 545 77.73 -4.52 34.65
N ARG A 546 79.02 -4.36 34.37
CA ARG A 546 79.95 -5.41 33.98
C ARG A 546 80.03 -6.61 34.94
N TYR A 547 79.70 -6.44 36.22
CA TYR A 547 79.70 -7.55 37.19
C TYR A 547 78.46 -8.45 37.01
N GLU A 548 77.26 -7.88 37.06
CA GLU A 548 76.01 -8.62 36.84
C GLU A 548 75.95 -9.22 35.44
N ALA A 549 76.38 -8.48 34.42
CA ALA A 549 76.47 -8.99 33.04
C ALA A 549 77.28 -10.30 32.97
N LEU A 550 78.47 -10.29 33.57
CA LEU A 550 79.39 -11.42 33.58
C LEU A 550 78.83 -12.61 34.38
N ASP A 551 78.13 -12.38 35.49
CA ASP A 551 77.52 -13.45 36.29
C ASP A 551 76.21 -14.00 35.69
N VAL A 552 75.44 -13.22 34.92
CA VAL A 552 74.33 -13.73 34.10
C VAL A 552 74.85 -14.50 32.87
N TRP A 553 75.90 -14.03 32.19
CA TRP A 553 76.54 -14.81 31.12
C TRP A 553 77.12 -16.14 31.64
N LYS A 554 77.68 -16.18 32.86
CA LYS A 554 78.06 -17.44 33.54
C LYS A 554 76.86 -18.33 33.89
N GLN A 555 75.64 -17.80 34.00
CA GLN A 555 74.42 -18.62 34.12
C GLN A 555 74.07 -19.23 32.76
N VAL A 556 74.14 -18.45 31.67
CA VAL A 556 73.94 -18.94 30.29
C VAL A 556 74.90 -20.11 29.98
N LEU A 557 76.20 -19.98 30.29
CA LEU A 557 77.16 -21.09 30.07
C LEU A 557 76.95 -22.32 30.97
N ARG A 558 76.31 -22.18 32.14
CA ARG A 558 75.96 -23.33 32.99
C ARG A 558 74.80 -24.14 32.42
N GLU A 559 73.87 -23.47 31.73
CA GLU A 559 72.72 -24.12 31.08
C GLU A 559 73.06 -24.56 29.64
N ALA A 560 73.92 -23.83 28.93
CA ALA A 560 74.39 -24.13 27.58
C ALA A 560 75.94 -24.02 27.47
N PRO A 561 76.71 -25.08 27.80
CA PRO A 561 78.19 -25.05 27.82
C PRO A 561 78.92 -24.89 26.48
N ARG A 562 78.21 -24.58 25.40
CA ARG A 562 78.73 -24.31 24.04
C ARG A 562 78.07 -23.09 23.39
N ASP A 563 77.52 -22.20 24.21
CA ASP A 563 76.89 -20.97 23.74
C ASP A 563 77.98 -19.98 23.26
N GLU A 564 78.10 -19.83 21.93
CA GLU A 564 79.15 -19.01 21.31
C GLU A 564 79.01 -17.52 21.66
N GLU A 565 77.78 -17.04 21.85
CA GLU A 565 77.48 -15.66 22.24
C GLU A 565 77.95 -15.38 23.67
N ALA A 566 77.61 -16.25 24.62
CA ALA A 566 78.04 -16.13 26.01
C ALA A 566 79.56 -16.32 26.20
N LEU A 567 80.19 -17.24 25.44
CA LEU A 567 81.65 -17.38 25.43
C LEU A 567 82.34 -16.08 24.95
N ALA A 568 81.88 -15.52 23.83
CA ALA A 568 82.42 -14.28 23.29
C ALA A 568 82.18 -13.09 24.24
N ALA A 569 81.02 -13.03 24.90
CA ALA A 569 80.67 -11.97 25.84
C ALA A 569 81.53 -12.00 27.11
N ILE A 570 81.72 -13.17 27.73
CA ILE A 570 82.63 -13.30 28.89
C ILE A 570 84.06 -12.93 28.48
N GLU A 571 84.54 -13.36 27.32
CA GLU A 571 85.91 -12.99 26.89
C GLU A 571 86.06 -11.48 26.62
N ARG A 572 85.01 -10.79 26.12
CA ARG A 572 84.96 -9.31 26.07
C ARG A 572 85.05 -8.72 27.48
N LEU A 573 84.17 -9.15 28.38
CA LEU A 573 84.03 -8.60 29.73
C LEU A 573 85.25 -8.89 30.62
N GLU A 574 85.90 -10.05 30.51
CA GLU A 574 87.13 -10.37 31.23
C GLU A 574 88.35 -9.62 30.69
N ARG A 575 88.47 -9.47 29.36
CA ARG A 575 89.51 -8.59 28.78
C ARG A 575 89.31 -7.12 29.17
N ALA A 576 88.06 -6.68 29.34
CA ALA A 576 87.75 -5.36 29.91
C ALA A 576 88.05 -5.24 31.41
N SER A 577 88.18 -6.36 32.16
CA SER A 577 88.71 -6.35 33.53
C SER A 577 90.20 -6.09 33.57
N ARG A 578 90.95 -6.68 32.63
CA ARG A 578 92.41 -6.70 32.63
C ARG A 578 93.00 -5.45 31.99
N ARG A 579 92.49 -4.27 32.35
CA ARG A 579 93.19 -3.01 32.10
C ARG A 579 94.18 -2.76 33.25
N PRO A 580 95.49 -2.60 32.95
CA PRO A 580 96.52 -2.53 33.98
C PRO A 580 96.71 -1.08 34.47
N ASP A 581 96.07 -0.74 35.58
CA ASP A 581 96.33 0.49 36.34
C ASP A 581 96.45 0.23 37.88
N ASP A 582 96.35 -1.03 38.34
CA ASP A 582 96.55 -1.46 39.74
C ASP A 582 97.89 -2.24 39.96
N ASP A 583 98.69 -2.46 38.91
CA ASP A 583 99.96 -3.20 38.97
C ASP A 583 101.16 -2.31 39.39
N ASP A 584 101.08 -1.64 40.54
CA ASP A 584 102.14 -0.73 41.04
C ASP A 584 102.48 -0.92 42.53
N ASP A 585 102.67 -2.19 42.97
CA ASP A 585 103.22 -2.51 44.29
C ASP A 585 104.04 -3.84 44.33
N ASP A 586 105.13 -3.92 43.55
CA ASP A 586 106.19 -4.96 43.66
C ASP A 586 107.55 -4.34 44.07
N LEU A 587 107.50 -3.43 45.04
CA LEU A 587 108.70 -2.84 45.67
C LEU A 587 108.52 -2.60 47.18
N LEU A 588 108.76 -3.64 47.98
CA LEU A 588 109.80 -3.63 49.04
C LEU A 588 109.82 -4.92 49.87
N SER A 589 110.97 -5.62 49.87
CA SER A 589 111.20 -6.76 50.76
C SER A 589 111.82 -6.32 52.10
N ALA A 590 111.03 -6.43 53.19
CA ALA A 590 111.47 -6.53 54.60
C ALA A 590 112.11 -5.24 55.22
N PRO A 591 112.13 -5.07 56.57
CA PRO A 591 111.96 -6.10 57.61
C PRO A 591 111.02 -5.79 58.80
N ILE A 592 110.81 -6.84 59.60
CA ILE A 592 110.33 -6.87 61.00
C ILE A 592 111.55 -6.49 61.90
N VAL A 593 111.51 -5.86 63.09
CA VAL A 593 110.60 -5.89 64.27
C VAL A 593 110.76 -4.59 65.12
N ASP A 594 109.96 -4.49 66.19
CA ASP A 594 110.04 -3.57 67.36
C ASP A 594 109.61 -2.10 67.10
N ASP A 595 108.99 -1.36 68.03
CA ASP A 595 108.76 -1.57 69.48
C ASP A 595 107.35 -1.08 69.94
N PHE A 596 106.98 -1.35 71.20
CA PHE A 596 105.72 -0.93 71.87
C PHE A 596 105.76 0.51 72.44
N GLY A 597 104.58 1.08 72.72
CA GLY A 597 104.39 2.35 73.47
C GLY A 597 103.65 3.41 72.66
N ASP A 598 102.32 3.56 72.67
CA ASP A 598 101.32 3.63 73.77
C ASP A 598 101.24 5.02 74.47
N ALA A 599 100.06 5.33 75.01
CA ALA A 599 99.60 6.53 75.72
C ALA A 599 99.15 7.78 74.90
N VAL A 600 97.81 7.89 74.76
CA VAL A 600 96.94 9.04 75.10
C VAL A 600 97.46 10.48 74.87
N GLY A 601 96.73 11.40 74.23
CA GLY A 601 95.36 11.35 73.69
C GLY A 601 94.72 12.76 73.66
N ALA A 602 93.61 12.95 72.93
CA ALA A 602 92.93 14.25 72.83
C ALA A 602 91.40 14.13 72.77
N VAL A 603 90.74 14.78 73.72
CA VAL A 603 89.29 15.09 73.73
C VAL A 603 89.15 16.54 73.19
N GLY A 604 88.14 16.92 72.43
CA GLY A 604 86.98 16.18 71.89
C GLY A 604 85.91 17.18 71.42
N GLU A 605 84.64 16.71 71.30
CA GLU A 605 83.39 17.49 71.42
C GLU A 605 83.13 18.65 70.40
N VAL A 606 81.92 18.94 69.91
CA VAL A 606 80.52 18.49 70.18
C VAL A 606 79.74 18.56 68.82
N ASP A 607 78.51 18.05 68.59
CA ASP A 607 77.46 17.50 69.50
C ASP A 607 76.52 16.46 68.80
N SER A 608 75.61 15.89 69.59
CA SER A 608 74.28 15.23 69.32
C SER A 608 73.70 15.21 67.89
N GLY A 609 72.92 14.20 67.46
CA GLY A 609 72.00 13.31 68.22
C GLY A 609 70.53 13.69 67.93
N GLU A 610 69.47 12.86 68.03
CA GLU A 610 69.25 11.48 68.51
C GLU A 610 68.20 10.79 67.57
N HIS A 611 68.03 9.46 67.42
CA HIS A 611 67.71 8.37 68.37
C HIS A 611 66.30 8.52 69.01
N ASP A 612 65.48 7.47 69.26
CA ASP A 612 65.45 6.09 68.73
C ASP A 612 64.14 5.34 69.10
N GLY A 613 63.89 4.18 68.46
CA GLY A 613 63.17 3.02 69.04
C GLY A 613 61.74 3.21 69.58
N ASP A 614 61.15 2.23 70.28
CA ASP A 614 61.22 0.76 70.13
C ASP A 614 59.86 0.18 70.62
N GLY A 615 59.52 -1.05 70.24
CA GLY A 615 58.23 -1.67 70.55
C GLY A 615 58.13 -2.31 71.95
N THR A 616 56.92 -2.69 72.34
CA THR A 616 56.69 -3.77 73.32
C THR A 616 55.28 -4.35 73.15
N ALA A 617 55.10 -5.64 73.44
CA ALA A 617 53.86 -6.38 73.19
C ALA A 617 53.02 -6.62 74.46
N THR A 618 51.76 -7.01 74.30
CA THR A 618 51.02 -7.88 75.26
C THR A 618 49.74 -8.46 74.64
N GLU A 619 49.41 -9.70 75.00
CA GLU A 619 48.10 -10.36 74.88
C GLU A 619 47.15 -9.91 76.03
N THR A 620 45.83 -10.17 76.10
CA THR A 620 44.85 -11.04 75.37
C THR A 620 43.49 -10.27 75.42
N GLU A 621 42.25 -10.66 75.04
CA GLU A 621 41.44 -11.85 74.68
C GLU A 621 40.57 -11.43 73.44
N ALA A 622 40.16 -12.24 72.45
CA ALA A 622 39.31 -13.45 72.39
C ALA A 622 37.78 -13.21 72.53
N ASP A 623 36.98 -14.02 71.81
CA ASP A 623 35.50 -14.03 71.58
C ASP A 623 35.00 -13.12 70.41
N ASP A 624 34.44 -13.61 69.28
CA ASP A 624 33.24 -14.44 68.98
C ASP A 624 31.93 -13.60 68.82
N VAL A 625 31.00 -13.85 67.88
CA VAL A 625 31.01 -14.59 66.59
C VAL A 625 29.77 -14.18 65.74
N ASP A 626 29.80 -14.43 64.42
CA ASP A 626 28.69 -14.45 63.44
C ASP A 626 27.71 -13.26 63.19
N ALA A 627 27.82 -12.75 61.95
CA ALA A 627 26.80 -12.81 60.88
C ALA A 627 25.59 -11.85 60.79
N ALA A 628 25.61 -11.11 59.66
CA ALA A 628 24.55 -10.99 58.65
C ALA A 628 23.39 -9.94 58.74
N SER A 629 23.28 -9.21 57.62
CA SER A 629 22.05 -8.86 56.87
C SER A 629 21.29 -7.53 57.12
N VAL A 630 21.08 -6.82 55.99
CA VAL A 630 19.87 -6.08 55.55
C VAL A 630 19.46 -4.75 56.25
N ALA A 631 19.80 -3.64 55.55
CA ALA A 631 18.95 -2.53 55.07
C ALA A 631 18.24 -1.51 56.00
N GLU A 632 17.97 -0.34 55.39
CA GLU A 632 17.08 0.79 55.79
C GLU A 632 17.50 1.59 57.06
N GLU A 633 17.17 2.88 57.24
CA GLU A 633 16.07 3.72 56.73
C GLU A 633 16.45 5.17 56.35
N ALA A 634 15.58 5.81 55.52
CA ALA A 634 15.23 7.25 55.46
C ALA A 634 16.33 8.30 55.08
N PRO A 635 15.97 9.52 54.60
CA PRO A 635 15.15 10.52 55.34
C PRO A 635 13.96 11.12 54.58
N GLU A 636 13.07 11.80 55.31
CA GLU A 636 11.92 12.57 54.78
C GLU A 636 12.26 14.06 54.49
N GLU A 637 11.45 14.62 53.57
CA GLU A 637 11.03 16.03 53.37
C GLU A 637 11.93 17.24 53.70
N LEU A 638 11.88 18.26 52.81
CA LEU A 638 11.35 19.58 53.19
C LEU A 638 10.97 20.49 51.99
N THR A 639 9.73 21.00 52.01
CA THR A 639 9.19 22.23 51.37
C THR A 639 8.99 22.35 49.83
N ASN A 640 7.71 22.52 49.49
CA ASN A 640 7.09 23.07 48.26
C ASN A 640 7.30 24.62 48.15
N PRO A 641 6.94 25.37 47.06
CA PRO A 641 5.58 25.36 46.44
C PRO A 641 5.42 25.69 44.92
N SER A 642 4.38 25.06 44.32
CA SER A 642 3.36 25.63 43.38
C SER A 642 3.73 26.43 42.11
N ILE A 643 3.11 26.07 40.96
CA ILE A 643 2.13 26.92 40.23
C ILE A 643 1.32 26.13 39.16
N VAL A 644 0.00 26.04 39.41
CA VAL A 644 -1.19 26.11 38.53
C VAL A 644 -1.20 25.51 37.09
N LEU A 645 -2.15 24.59 36.87
CA LEU A 645 -2.84 24.30 35.59
C LEU A 645 -4.22 25.01 35.57
N PRO A 646 -4.77 25.38 34.39
CA PRO A 646 -6.16 25.84 34.25
C PRO A 646 -7.12 24.75 33.74
N GLU A 647 -8.34 24.71 34.29
CA GLU A 647 -9.49 23.95 33.76
C GLU A 647 -10.49 24.89 33.02
N ALA A 648 -11.70 24.42 32.71
CA ALA A 648 -12.56 24.95 31.64
C ALA A 648 -13.72 25.91 32.08
N GLU A 649 -14.35 26.52 31.04
CA GLU A 649 -15.73 27.06 31.02
C GLU A 649 -16.03 28.35 31.85
N PRO A 650 -17.11 29.15 31.57
CA PRO A 650 -18.47 28.73 31.14
C PRO A 650 -19.21 29.61 30.08
N GLU A 651 -20.51 29.34 29.92
CA GLU A 651 -21.49 29.93 28.96
C GLU A 651 -21.97 31.38 29.28
N ALA A 652 -22.50 32.11 28.27
CA ALA A 652 -23.94 32.47 28.17
C ALA A 652 -24.32 33.69 27.25
N ALA A 653 -25.30 33.47 26.36
CA ALA A 653 -26.38 34.36 25.87
C ALA A 653 -26.17 35.64 24.99
N ASP A 654 -26.82 35.59 23.80
CA ASP A 654 -27.56 36.63 23.02
C ASP A 654 -27.03 38.07 22.77
N VAL A 655 -26.90 38.43 21.48
CA VAL A 655 -27.87 39.25 20.71
C VAL A 655 -27.83 38.85 19.22
N ALA A 656 -28.97 38.79 18.52
CA ALA A 656 -29.07 38.36 17.11
C ALA A 656 -29.12 39.51 16.06
N ALA A 657 -28.71 39.20 14.82
CA ALA A 657 -29.04 39.92 13.59
C ALA A 657 -28.89 38.98 12.36
N GLU A 658 -29.77 39.10 11.36
CA GLU A 658 -29.92 38.11 10.27
C GLU A 658 -29.11 38.42 9.01
N VAL A 659 -28.51 37.38 8.40
CA VAL A 659 -28.48 37.17 6.93
C VAL A 659 -28.61 35.66 6.67
N GLN A 660 -29.41 35.27 5.67
CA GLN A 660 -29.79 33.87 5.43
C GLN A 660 -28.78 33.13 4.53
N ALA A 661 -28.56 31.85 4.82
CA ALA A 661 -28.01 30.84 3.92
C ALA A 661 -28.64 29.48 4.28
N GLU A 662 -29.10 28.73 3.29
CA GLU A 662 -29.86 27.49 3.47
C GLU A 662 -28.93 26.25 3.57
N PRO A 663 -29.23 25.26 4.43
CA PRO A 663 -28.44 24.03 4.55
C PRO A 663 -28.82 23.00 3.46
N ALA A 664 -27.82 22.50 2.73
CA ALA A 664 -28.03 21.59 1.59
C ALA A 664 -28.24 20.11 1.98
N GLU A 665 -28.96 19.83 3.07
CA GLU A 665 -29.21 18.46 3.56
C GLU A 665 -30.63 17.95 3.27
N GLU A 666 -31.64 18.82 3.13
CA GLU A 666 -33.02 18.41 2.78
C GLU A 666 -33.13 17.80 1.36
N THR A 667 -32.23 18.18 0.45
CA THR A 667 -32.25 17.73 -0.96
C THR A 667 -31.87 16.26 -1.15
N VAL A 668 -31.15 15.64 -0.21
CA VAL A 668 -30.80 14.22 -0.29
C VAL A 668 -31.97 13.35 0.19
N GLN A 669 -32.60 13.72 1.31
CA GLN A 669 -33.77 12.99 1.82
C GLN A 669 -35.00 13.12 0.90
N ALA A 670 -35.18 14.25 0.21
CA ALA A 670 -36.23 14.40 -0.79
C ALA A 670 -36.10 13.40 -1.96
N VAL A 671 -34.87 13.11 -2.42
CA VAL A 671 -34.63 12.20 -3.56
C VAL A 671 -34.64 10.73 -3.13
N GLU A 672 -34.15 10.40 -1.93
CA GLU A 672 -34.36 9.05 -1.36
C GLU A 672 -35.85 8.78 -1.09
N ALA A 673 -36.65 9.81 -0.79
CA ALA A 673 -38.11 9.69 -0.68
C ALA A 673 -38.82 9.52 -2.04
N GLU A 674 -38.48 10.28 -3.09
CA GLU A 674 -39.11 10.10 -4.42
C GLU A 674 -38.82 8.72 -5.03
N LEU A 675 -37.60 8.20 -4.90
CA LEU A 675 -37.24 6.86 -5.41
C LEU A 675 -37.74 5.71 -4.53
N GLY A 676 -38.01 5.95 -3.24
CA GLY A 676 -38.58 4.94 -2.33
C GLY A 676 -40.11 4.87 -2.38
N ALA A 677 -40.79 6.02 -2.33
CA ALA A 677 -42.24 6.09 -2.18
C ALA A 677 -43.02 5.69 -3.45
N GLU A 678 -42.39 5.73 -4.64
CA GLU A 678 -42.98 5.19 -5.87
C GLU A 678 -43.11 3.65 -5.87
N LEU A 679 -42.38 2.93 -5.00
CA LEU A 679 -42.40 1.46 -4.92
C LEU A 679 -43.33 0.92 -3.81
N GLU A 680 -43.62 1.70 -2.77
CA GLU A 680 -44.39 1.24 -1.59
C GLU A 680 -45.91 1.50 -1.70
N ALA A 681 -46.38 2.05 -2.83
CA ALA A 681 -47.78 2.45 -3.05
C ALA A 681 -48.69 1.34 -3.62
N ALA A 682 -48.24 0.08 -3.63
CA ALA A 682 -48.83 -1.00 -4.43
C ALA A 682 -49.25 -2.25 -3.62
N ASP A 683 -49.99 -2.09 -2.51
CA ASP A 683 -50.53 -3.23 -1.75
C ASP A 683 -51.93 -2.95 -1.12
N GLU A 684 -52.98 -3.46 -1.79
CA GLU A 684 -54.24 -4.03 -1.24
C GLU A 684 -55.18 -3.12 -0.35
N PRO A 685 -56.46 -3.49 -0.04
CA PRO A 685 -57.02 -4.85 -0.11
C PRO A 685 -58.40 -5.11 -0.76
N ALA A 686 -58.46 -6.32 -1.34
CA ALA A 686 -59.51 -7.36 -1.26
C ALA A 686 -60.96 -7.13 -1.77
N LEU A 687 -61.45 -8.16 -2.47
CA LEU A 687 -62.73 -8.83 -2.15
C LEU A 687 -62.76 -10.28 -2.70
N ASP A 688 -63.49 -11.18 -2.03
CA ASP A 688 -63.39 -12.65 -2.20
C ASP A 688 -64.04 -13.22 -3.49
N ALA A 689 -63.48 -14.33 -4.04
CA ALA A 689 -64.19 -15.63 -4.16
C ALA A 689 -63.38 -16.75 -4.88
N GLU A 690 -63.22 -17.90 -4.20
CA GLU A 690 -62.91 -19.25 -4.74
C GLU A 690 -64.24 -20.01 -5.05
N PRO A 691 -64.28 -21.27 -5.58
CA PRO A 691 -63.21 -22.23 -5.92
C PRO A 691 -63.36 -22.96 -7.29
N ASP A 692 -62.54 -24.02 -7.49
CA ASP A 692 -62.73 -25.24 -8.31
C ASP A 692 -62.68 -25.18 -9.86
N ALA A 693 -61.62 -25.76 -10.46
CA ALA A 693 -61.70 -27.07 -11.14
C ALA A 693 -60.34 -27.59 -11.70
N GLU A 694 -59.99 -28.84 -11.36
CA GLU A 694 -59.04 -29.72 -12.08
C GLU A 694 -59.64 -30.20 -13.42
N PRO A 695 -58.84 -30.59 -14.46
CA PRO A 695 -58.17 -31.91 -14.42
C PRO A 695 -56.88 -32.15 -15.26
N ASP A 696 -56.08 -33.10 -14.75
CA ASP A 696 -55.35 -34.21 -15.41
C ASP A 696 -54.62 -34.08 -16.78
N ALA A 697 -53.34 -34.46 -16.70
CA ALA A 697 -52.67 -35.55 -17.44
C ALA A 697 -51.99 -35.35 -18.82
N GLU A 698 -50.76 -35.91 -18.88
CA GLU A 698 -50.06 -36.56 -20.01
C GLU A 698 -49.76 -35.73 -21.30
N ALA A 699 -48.75 -36.05 -22.14
CA ALA A 699 -47.45 -36.72 -22.02
C ALA A 699 -46.72 -36.54 -23.38
N GLU A 700 -45.50 -37.08 -23.52
CA GLU A 700 -44.68 -37.12 -24.76
C GLU A 700 -44.17 -35.74 -25.25
N GLY A 701 -43.06 -35.63 -26.00
CA GLY A 701 -42.13 -36.68 -26.45
C GLY A 701 -41.70 -36.53 -27.91
N GLY A 702 -41.06 -35.40 -28.29
CA GLY A 702 -40.84 -35.05 -29.70
C GLY A 702 -39.40 -34.70 -30.09
N VAL A 703 -38.50 -35.68 -30.20
CA VAL A 703 -37.19 -35.49 -30.85
C VAL A 703 -37.29 -35.76 -32.34
N VAL A 704 -37.02 -34.75 -33.19
CA VAL A 704 -36.83 -34.94 -34.64
C VAL A 704 -35.62 -34.16 -35.14
N THR A 705 -34.75 -34.83 -35.90
CA THR A 705 -33.50 -34.30 -36.45
C THR A 705 -33.51 -34.26 -37.99
N SER A 706 -33.29 -33.09 -38.59
CA SER A 706 -32.72 -32.92 -39.95
C SER A 706 -32.31 -31.45 -40.14
N ALA A 707 -31.09 -31.02 -40.49
CA ALA A 707 -29.99 -31.53 -41.33
C ALA A 707 -30.10 -31.17 -42.83
N ALA A 708 -28.97 -30.69 -43.38
CA ALA A 708 -28.69 -30.33 -44.79
C ALA A 708 -29.38 -29.06 -45.35
N ALA A 709 -28.81 -28.29 -46.31
CA ALA A 709 -27.42 -28.14 -46.80
C ALA A 709 -27.32 -26.90 -47.76
N SER A 710 -26.13 -26.63 -48.32
CA SER A 710 -25.79 -25.57 -49.31
C SER A 710 -25.70 -24.14 -48.72
N ALA A 711 -24.56 -23.42 -48.68
CA ALA A 711 -23.21 -23.54 -49.22
C ALA A 711 -22.97 -23.13 -50.70
N GLU A 712 -22.56 -21.86 -50.89
CA GLU A 712 -21.62 -21.32 -51.89
C GLU A 712 -21.10 -19.96 -51.35
N SER A 713 -19.98 -19.33 -51.75
CA SER A 713 -18.60 -19.76 -52.09
C SER A 713 -17.89 -18.67 -52.91
N VAL A 714 -17.32 -17.64 -52.26
CA VAL A 714 -16.34 -16.69 -52.84
C VAL A 714 -15.37 -16.34 -51.70
N GLU A 715 -14.20 -16.96 -51.58
CA GLU A 715 -12.95 -16.79 -52.35
C GLU A 715 -12.22 -15.45 -52.06
N ALA A 716 -10.95 -15.57 -51.65
CA ALA A 716 -10.08 -14.46 -51.26
C ALA A 716 -8.65 -14.65 -51.80
N PRO A 717 -7.96 -13.59 -52.27
CA PRO A 717 -6.54 -13.64 -52.64
C PRO A 717 -5.63 -12.96 -51.60
N ALA A 718 -4.38 -13.42 -51.47
CA ALA A 718 -3.42 -12.92 -50.48
C ALA A 718 -2.07 -12.45 -51.07
N ALA A 719 -1.46 -11.48 -50.39
CA ALA A 719 -0.03 -11.13 -50.35
C ALA A 719 0.72 -10.69 -51.63
N ARG A 720 1.24 -9.45 -51.61
CA ARG A 720 2.68 -9.18 -51.32
C ARG A 720 3.04 -7.67 -51.25
N PRO A 721 4.10 -7.28 -50.51
CA PRO A 721 4.59 -5.88 -50.39
C PRO A 721 5.88 -5.60 -51.21
N PRO A 722 6.27 -4.32 -51.35
CA PRO A 722 7.66 -3.95 -51.66
C PRO A 722 8.26 -2.81 -50.79
N ALA A 723 9.36 -3.13 -50.10
CA ALA A 723 10.65 -2.40 -49.94
C ALA A 723 10.76 -0.86 -49.67
N PRO A 724 11.83 -0.39 -48.99
CA PRO A 724 11.96 0.98 -48.48
C PRO A 724 12.74 1.97 -49.37
N SER A 725 12.72 3.26 -48.99
CA SER A 725 13.55 4.36 -49.55
C SER A 725 14.40 5.03 -48.46
N VAL A 726 15.55 5.59 -48.84
CA VAL A 726 16.57 6.14 -47.92
C VAL A 726 16.79 7.65 -48.13
N LYS A 727 17.25 8.30 -47.05
CA LYS A 727 17.81 9.65 -46.90
C LYS A 727 18.77 10.12 -48.03
N PRO A 728 18.95 11.45 -48.20
CA PRO A 728 19.88 12.21 -47.34
C PRO A 728 19.26 12.85 -46.08
#